data_AF-A0A0E0R5I0-F1
#
_entry.id   AF-A0A0E0R5I0-F1
#
_cell.length_a   1.000
_cell.length_b   1.000
_cell.length_c   1.000
_cell.angle_alpha   90.00
_cell.angle_beta   90.00
_cell.angle_gamma   90.00
#
_symmetry.space_group_name_H-M   'P 1'
#
loop_
_entity.id
_entity.type
_entity.pdbx_description
1 polymer ?
#
loop_
_entity_poly.entity_id
_entity_poly.type
_entity_poly.pdbx_seq_one_letter_code
_entity_poly.pdbx_strand_id
1 'polypeptide(L)'
;MLHLRRRLLPLLRVPSSPHASASYYAHLRRLRLPLSTAAAATATPFSAEDYLVATCGLTGDQALKASKKISHLRSAANPDAVLAVLSGVGLSRADLAAVVASDPHLLCARPDNVSRRVASLRDRVGLSDPQIGRVLLAGGAMAVRKCDVAERLERNNAIVRADVEKVIKPNIALFQECGLTVRDIVKMPGWLFTFNPKRVEAAVERTGKLGVELASSRLKYMLSIAGNITEGNASARMKYLSSTLNCSMDKVEYMVGKMPTIITLSEEKLRSKIEFLSSTLNCCVDKIGHMVCKEPFILAISEEKLRINTEFLSSALGCSIDNICVMVYKMPSILGLSVNNLCRKIEFLVTKVGLEPDYILSKPVLFACSLEKRLMPRHYIVEVLLAKGLIKNAGFLTYAILREKDFVARYIDQHKNAVPGLADAYATICSGKSTLPSKIAKPSLAVAGDMLRLSCCRPTAGGGLAGAMLHLLPLLRARAATHLPTSSLDLSRRRRLLLSTAARSAAATPFSVEEYLVDTCGLTGAQALKASKKLSHLRSPAKPDAVLAVLSGVGLSRADLAAVVASDPQLLCARADNIARRIASLRDRVGLSDPQIGSFLLAGGAKGIHACDVASRLEFWIPFLGSFETLLRILKGNNVLVLSDLEKVIKPNIALLQECGLTVCDIAKMARFAPRMFTSNPKQVEGFVRRADELGVPRTSGQFKYMVGIFANISEGSATARMEYLSRSLGCSMDKLRSAVQKLPQILGLSETNLGSKIEFLVGKVRLEPEYLLKTPKLFTYSLEKRLVARHYIVQVLAAKGLKGLKKDVPFCSYVQLGESCFVKNFIDQHENVVPGLSDAYAALRAGKVPPECPYSLTADAMTCFLNHYSPVQMELLSSTLGCSMDELRYAICKSPQVLGFSETKLRAKIRACALLAFSLEKRLVPRHYVAEALAVKGLIRKALSMSHGGKPTT
;
A
#
# COMPACT_ATOMS: atom_id res chain seq x y z
N MET A 1 11.40 -5.62 -24.22
CA MET A 1 10.15 -6.20 -24.76
C MET A 1 9.58 -5.38 -25.92
N LEU A 2 8.64 -4.45 -25.72
CA LEU A 2 7.95 -3.75 -26.85
C LEU A 2 8.90 -3.01 -27.83
N HIS A 3 9.99 -2.40 -27.34
CA HIS A 3 11.01 -1.80 -28.20
C HIS A 3 11.76 -2.83 -29.07
N LEU A 4 12.15 -3.98 -28.49
CA LEU A 4 12.80 -5.08 -29.24
C LEU A 4 11.88 -5.64 -30.33
N ARG A 5 10.60 -5.86 -30.00
CA ARG A 5 9.57 -6.31 -30.97
C ARG A 5 9.46 -5.36 -32.18
N ARG A 6 9.93 -4.12 -32.09
CA ARG A 6 9.90 -3.12 -33.18
C ARG A 6 11.23 -2.91 -33.90
N ARG A 7 12.39 -3.19 -33.28
CA ARG A 7 13.69 -3.24 -33.97
C ARG A 7 13.93 -4.55 -34.72
N LEU A 8 13.40 -5.68 -34.24
CA LEU A 8 13.59 -6.99 -34.88
C LEU A 8 12.72 -7.20 -36.13
N LEU A 9 11.46 -6.74 -36.10
CA LEU A 9 10.46 -7.01 -37.16
C LEU A 9 10.86 -6.48 -38.56
N PRO A 10 11.53 -5.33 -38.72
CA PRO A 10 12.05 -4.88 -40.02
C PRO A 10 13.23 -5.70 -40.56
N LEU A 11 14.08 -6.26 -39.68
CA LEU A 11 15.28 -7.01 -40.06
C LEU A 11 14.98 -8.43 -40.57
N LEU A 12 13.73 -8.87 -40.47
CA LEU A 12 13.25 -10.22 -40.79
C LEU A 12 12.42 -10.23 -42.09
N ARG A 13 12.67 -9.27 -42.99
CA ARG A 13 12.15 -9.25 -44.36
C ARG A 13 13.32 -9.20 -45.34
N VAL A 14 13.33 -10.14 -46.27
CA VAL A 14 14.22 -10.11 -47.45
C VAL A 14 13.81 -8.91 -48.32
N PRO A 15 14.74 -8.10 -48.84
CA PRO A 15 14.42 -6.93 -49.65
C PRO A 15 14.11 -7.29 -51.11
N SER A 16 13.01 -6.75 -51.63
CA SER A 16 12.82 -6.52 -53.07
C SER A 16 13.54 -5.22 -53.47
N SER A 17 13.99 -5.11 -54.73
CA SER A 17 14.83 -4.01 -55.22
C SER A 17 14.06 -2.68 -55.47
N PRO A 18 14.76 -1.54 -55.66
CA PRO A 18 14.18 -0.20 -55.44
C PRO A 18 14.07 0.71 -56.69
N HIS A 19 13.17 1.69 -56.61
CA HIS A 19 13.19 2.97 -57.33
C HIS A 19 12.36 4.00 -56.52
N ALA A 20 12.61 5.31 -56.52
CA ALA A 20 13.79 6.09 -56.95
C ALA A 20 13.74 7.53 -56.35
N SER A 21 14.85 8.27 -56.53
CA SER A 21 14.93 9.75 -56.55
C SER A 21 14.73 10.53 -55.23
N ALA A 22 15.23 11.78 -55.24
CA ALA A 22 15.37 12.65 -54.08
C ALA A 22 15.23 14.14 -54.45
N SER A 23 15.26 15.01 -53.42
CA SER A 23 15.33 16.49 -53.48
C SER A 23 14.07 17.24 -53.94
N TYR A 24 13.60 18.18 -53.10
CA TYR A 24 13.70 19.61 -53.41
C TYR A 24 13.58 20.45 -52.13
N TYR A 25 14.06 21.70 -52.15
CA TYR A 25 14.12 22.59 -50.98
C TYR A 25 13.10 23.74 -51.04
N ALA A 26 12.62 24.13 -49.86
CA ALA A 26 12.18 25.48 -49.47
C ALA A 26 10.84 26.09 -49.99
N HIS A 27 10.38 27.09 -49.21
CA HIS A 27 9.36 28.12 -49.45
C HIS A 27 7.88 27.73 -49.66
N LEU A 28 7.03 28.13 -48.70
CA LEU A 28 6.15 29.32 -48.74
C LEU A 28 5.54 29.49 -47.32
N ARG A 29 5.70 30.60 -46.58
CA ARG A 29 5.21 31.98 -46.73
C ARG A 29 3.68 32.12 -46.56
N ARG A 30 3.27 33.14 -45.79
CA ARG A 30 1.91 33.35 -45.27
C ARG A 30 0.86 33.50 -46.37
N LEU A 31 -0.32 32.91 -46.16
CA LEU A 31 -1.60 33.41 -46.71
C LEU A 31 -2.64 33.53 -45.59
N ARG A 32 -3.20 34.74 -45.46
CA ARG A 32 -4.48 35.04 -44.78
C ARG A 32 -5.45 35.45 -45.88
N LEU A 33 -6.71 35.02 -45.81
CA LEU A 33 -7.91 35.65 -46.40
C LEU A 33 -9.16 34.91 -45.83
N PRO A 34 -10.39 35.45 -45.94
CA PRO A 34 -11.01 36.12 -44.79
C PRO A 34 -12.19 35.34 -44.16
N LEU A 35 -12.86 35.99 -43.20
CA LEU A 35 -14.05 35.44 -42.52
C LEU A 35 -15.24 35.29 -43.48
N SER A 36 -16.08 34.30 -43.21
CA SER A 36 -17.52 34.35 -43.51
C SER A 36 -18.30 34.49 -42.20
N THR A 37 -19.33 35.33 -42.19
CA THR A 37 -20.12 35.65 -41.00
C THR A 37 -21.27 34.68 -40.80
N ALA A 38 -21.30 33.99 -39.65
CA ALA A 38 -22.43 33.21 -39.17
C ALA A 38 -22.83 33.64 -37.75
N ALA A 39 -24.13 33.59 -37.48
CA ALA A 39 -24.83 34.21 -36.34
C ALA A 39 -24.22 33.99 -34.94
N ALA A 40 -24.52 34.91 -34.03
CA ALA A 40 -24.18 34.84 -32.61
C ALA A 40 -24.95 33.71 -31.89
N ALA A 41 -24.47 32.48 -32.02
CA ALA A 41 -24.93 31.35 -31.22
C ALA A 41 -24.38 31.45 -29.77
N THR A 42 -25.24 31.20 -28.78
CA THR A 42 -24.86 31.16 -27.36
C THR A 42 -23.74 30.14 -27.13
N ALA A 43 -22.60 30.58 -26.60
CA ALA A 43 -21.41 29.75 -26.45
C ALA A 43 -21.69 28.51 -25.57
N THR A 44 -21.75 27.34 -26.21
CA THR A 44 -21.89 26.05 -25.51
C THR A 44 -20.66 25.80 -24.62
N PRO A 45 -20.84 25.35 -23.36
CA PRO A 45 -19.72 25.08 -22.47
C PRO A 45 -18.82 23.99 -23.05
N PHE A 46 -17.50 24.21 -23.04
CA PHE A 46 -16.53 23.28 -23.63
C PHE A 46 -16.66 21.87 -23.03
N SER A 47 -17.20 20.94 -23.81
CA SER A 47 -17.26 19.52 -23.48
C SER A 47 -15.99 18.83 -23.97
N ALA A 48 -15.19 18.35 -23.01
CA ALA A 48 -14.01 17.55 -23.30
C ALA A 48 -14.36 16.17 -23.90
N GLU A 49 -15.63 15.77 -23.88
CA GLU A 49 -16.10 14.51 -24.46
C GLU A 49 -16.44 14.68 -25.94
N ASP A 50 -17.25 15.69 -26.28
CA ASP A 50 -17.63 16.00 -27.66
C ASP A 50 -16.41 16.44 -28.47
N TYR A 51 -15.47 17.18 -27.87
CA TYR A 51 -14.18 17.47 -28.49
C TYR A 51 -13.36 16.20 -28.82
N LEU A 52 -13.37 15.19 -27.95
CA LEU A 52 -12.64 13.93 -28.19
C LEU A 52 -13.30 13.08 -29.28
N VAL A 53 -14.63 13.14 -29.44
CA VAL A 53 -15.33 12.50 -30.56
C VAL A 53 -15.07 13.28 -31.86
N ALA A 54 -15.39 14.57 -31.89
CA ALA A 54 -15.37 15.40 -33.09
C ALA A 54 -13.94 15.63 -33.61
N THR A 55 -13.00 16.06 -32.76
CA THR A 55 -11.64 16.42 -33.17
C THR A 55 -10.71 15.20 -33.18
N CYS A 56 -10.70 14.42 -32.09
CA CYS A 56 -9.77 13.29 -31.96
C CYS A 56 -10.29 11.97 -32.54
N GLY A 57 -11.56 11.85 -32.94
CA GLY A 57 -12.10 10.65 -33.59
C GLY A 57 -12.24 9.43 -32.67
N LEU A 58 -12.34 9.62 -31.36
CA LEU A 58 -12.62 8.53 -30.41
C LEU A 58 -14.10 8.10 -30.55
N THR A 59 -14.40 6.81 -30.33
CA THR A 59 -15.79 6.40 -30.15
C THR A 59 -16.34 6.99 -28.85
N GLY A 60 -17.65 7.26 -28.74
CA GLY A 60 -18.23 7.86 -27.52
C GLY A 60 -17.87 7.09 -26.24
N ASP A 61 -17.86 5.77 -26.31
CA ASP A 61 -17.48 4.88 -25.19
C ASP A 61 -15.98 4.94 -24.83
N GLN A 62 -15.11 5.42 -25.74
CA GLN A 62 -13.71 5.78 -25.45
C GLN A 62 -13.58 7.22 -24.96
N ALA A 63 -14.30 8.16 -25.57
CA ALA A 63 -14.35 9.56 -25.20
C ALA A 63 -14.81 9.73 -23.74
N LEU A 64 -15.90 9.07 -23.32
CA LEU A 64 -16.41 9.02 -21.94
C LEU A 64 -15.40 8.46 -20.91
N LYS A 65 -14.45 7.63 -21.35
CA LYS A 65 -13.39 7.06 -20.50
C LYS A 65 -12.12 7.91 -20.51
N ALA A 66 -12.00 8.84 -21.45
CA ALA A 66 -10.89 9.77 -21.59
C ALA A 66 -11.23 11.15 -20.99
N SER A 67 -12.43 11.69 -21.23
CA SER A 67 -12.98 12.93 -20.66
C SER A 67 -12.85 12.94 -19.13
N LYS A 68 -13.20 11.83 -18.47
CA LYS A 68 -13.07 11.61 -17.02
C LYS A 68 -11.63 11.69 -16.50
N LYS A 69 -10.60 11.54 -17.34
CA LYS A 69 -9.17 11.71 -17.00
C LYS A 69 -8.68 13.15 -17.25
N ILE A 70 -9.29 13.87 -18.20
CA ILE A 70 -8.96 15.25 -18.57
C ILE A 70 -10.07 16.24 -18.18
N SER A 71 -10.78 15.97 -17.09
CA SER A 71 -11.94 16.74 -16.60
C SER A 71 -11.64 18.19 -16.19
N HIS A 72 -10.37 18.59 -16.20
CA HIS A 72 -9.85 19.94 -16.00
C HIS A 72 -9.63 20.72 -17.30
N LEU A 73 -9.79 20.09 -18.47
CA LEU A 73 -9.69 20.76 -19.76
C LEU A 73 -10.90 21.69 -19.97
N ARG A 74 -10.65 22.90 -20.48
CA ARG A 74 -11.66 23.98 -20.65
C ARG A 74 -11.60 24.67 -22.02
N SER A 75 -10.68 24.29 -22.89
CA SER A 75 -10.46 24.88 -24.21
C SER A 75 -9.72 23.90 -25.12
N ALA A 76 -9.97 23.99 -26.43
CA ALA A 76 -9.34 23.18 -27.46
C ALA A 76 -7.88 23.59 -27.75
N ALA A 77 -7.49 24.84 -27.49
CA ALA A 77 -6.25 25.43 -28.02
C ALA A 77 -4.95 24.69 -27.64
N ASN A 78 -4.82 24.16 -26.42
CA ASN A 78 -3.65 23.36 -26.03
C ASN A 78 -3.70 21.94 -26.63
N PRO A 79 -4.82 21.17 -26.54
CA PRO A 79 -5.02 19.94 -27.30
C PRO A 79 -4.69 20.06 -28.79
N ASP A 80 -5.19 21.09 -29.49
CA ASP A 80 -4.99 21.27 -30.93
C ASP A 80 -3.51 21.51 -31.26
N ALA A 81 -2.82 22.32 -30.46
CA ALA A 81 -1.38 22.55 -30.61
C ALA A 81 -0.54 21.28 -30.33
N VAL A 82 -0.96 20.43 -29.38
CA VAL A 82 -0.33 19.11 -29.17
C VAL A 82 -0.62 18.17 -30.35
N LEU A 83 -1.84 18.14 -30.87
CA LEU A 83 -2.20 17.32 -32.03
C LEU A 83 -1.43 17.73 -33.28
N ALA A 84 -1.25 19.04 -33.52
CA ALA A 84 -0.46 19.57 -34.62
C ALA A 84 1.01 19.10 -34.57
N VAL A 85 1.63 19.11 -33.38
CA VAL A 85 2.97 18.56 -33.16
C VAL A 85 3.02 17.05 -33.45
N LEU A 86 1.97 16.29 -33.12
CA LEU A 86 1.91 14.84 -33.34
C LEU A 86 1.61 14.48 -34.81
N SER A 87 0.79 15.27 -35.53
CA SER A 87 0.57 15.11 -36.98
C SER A 87 1.81 15.46 -37.79
N GLY A 88 2.66 16.39 -37.30
CA GLY A 88 3.98 16.66 -37.88
C GLY A 88 4.96 15.49 -37.84
N VAL A 89 4.59 14.36 -37.22
CA VAL A 89 5.33 13.10 -37.18
C VAL A 89 4.73 12.05 -38.16
N GLY A 90 3.79 12.46 -39.02
CA GLY A 90 3.15 11.58 -40.02
C GLY A 90 2.16 10.58 -39.44
N LEU A 91 1.54 10.87 -38.29
CA LEU A 91 0.46 10.05 -37.72
C LEU A 91 -0.87 10.31 -38.44
N SER A 92 -1.59 9.24 -38.80
CA SER A 92 -2.95 9.38 -39.34
C SER A 92 -3.96 9.81 -38.27
N ARG A 93 -5.15 10.27 -38.67
CA ARG A 93 -6.23 10.63 -37.73
C ARG A 93 -6.63 9.44 -36.82
N ALA A 94 -6.60 8.21 -37.36
CA ALA A 94 -6.86 7.00 -36.59
C ALA A 94 -5.72 6.66 -35.60
N ASP A 95 -4.46 6.92 -35.98
CA ASP A 95 -3.32 6.76 -35.08
C ASP A 95 -3.34 7.79 -33.94
N LEU A 96 -3.71 9.04 -34.24
CA LEU A 96 -3.92 10.08 -33.23
C LEU A 96 -5.03 9.69 -32.26
N ALA A 97 -6.15 9.16 -32.75
CA ALA A 97 -7.23 8.61 -31.91
C ALA A 97 -6.70 7.51 -30.97
N ALA A 98 -5.92 6.56 -31.49
CA ALA A 98 -5.33 5.47 -30.70
C ALA A 98 -4.30 5.97 -29.66
N VAL A 99 -3.46 6.94 -30.02
CA VAL A 99 -2.50 7.59 -29.11
C VAL A 99 -3.26 8.31 -27.98
N VAL A 100 -4.25 9.13 -28.31
CA VAL A 100 -5.06 9.89 -27.33
C VAL A 100 -5.85 8.94 -26.43
N ALA A 101 -6.48 7.89 -26.96
CA ALA A 101 -7.17 6.88 -26.15
C ALA A 101 -6.23 6.16 -25.17
N SER A 102 -4.94 5.99 -25.52
CA SER A 102 -3.94 5.33 -24.67
C SER A 102 -3.47 6.18 -23.48
N ASP A 103 -3.25 7.48 -23.67
CA ASP A 103 -2.88 8.42 -22.59
C ASP A 103 -3.48 9.82 -22.83
N PRO A 104 -4.78 10.04 -22.49
CA PRO A 104 -5.48 11.31 -22.77
C PRO A 104 -4.81 12.55 -22.19
N HIS A 105 -4.03 12.39 -21.11
CA HIS A 105 -3.25 13.47 -20.50
C HIS A 105 -2.16 14.04 -21.41
N LEU A 106 -1.86 13.43 -22.57
CA LEU A 106 -0.96 14.02 -23.58
C LEU A 106 -1.52 15.35 -24.11
N LEU A 107 -2.84 15.47 -24.27
CA LEU A 107 -3.51 16.72 -24.69
C LEU A 107 -3.40 17.85 -23.65
N CYS A 108 -3.03 17.52 -22.41
CA CYS A 108 -2.77 18.48 -21.33
C CYS A 108 -1.27 18.80 -21.15
N ALA A 109 -0.39 18.30 -22.03
CA ALA A 109 1.04 18.65 -22.01
C ALA A 109 1.29 19.99 -22.72
N ARG A 110 2.35 20.71 -22.33
CA ARG A 110 2.81 21.91 -23.07
C ARG A 110 3.32 21.49 -24.46
N PRO A 111 2.84 22.06 -25.58
CA PRO A 111 3.27 21.70 -26.93
C PRO A 111 4.79 21.74 -27.12
N ASP A 112 5.47 22.76 -26.59
CA ASP A 112 6.93 22.93 -26.69
C ASP A 112 7.70 21.75 -26.10
N ASN A 113 7.20 21.17 -25.00
CA ASN A 113 7.82 20.02 -24.34
C ASN A 113 7.56 18.72 -25.11
N VAL A 114 6.43 18.59 -25.80
CA VAL A 114 6.17 17.46 -26.72
C VAL A 114 7.07 17.59 -27.94
N SER A 115 7.09 18.77 -28.57
CA SER A 115 7.89 19.09 -29.75
C SER A 115 9.38 18.88 -29.52
N ARG A 116 9.95 19.45 -28.45
CA ARG A 116 11.37 19.27 -28.09
C ARG A 116 11.75 17.81 -27.86
N ARG A 117 10.85 16.98 -27.33
CA ARG A 117 11.10 15.55 -27.08
C ARG A 117 10.90 14.67 -28.32
N VAL A 118 10.05 15.10 -29.25
CA VAL A 118 9.95 14.53 -30.61
C VAL A 118 11.23 14.84 -31.40
N ALA A 119 11.70 16.10 -31.37
CA ALA A 119 12.98 16.50 -31.94
C ALA A 119 14.15 15.72 -31.31
N SER A 120 14.22 15.62 -29.98
CA SER A 120 15.24 14.81 -29.27
C SER A 120 15.27 13.33 -29.76
N LEU A 121 14.12 12.74 -30.09
CA LEU A 121 14.04 11.39 -30.68
C LEU A 121 14.48 11.32 -32.15
N ARG A 122 14.32 12.41 -32.92
CA ARG A 122 14.84 12.53 -34.29
C ARG A 122 16.35 12.74 -34.27
N ASP A 123 16.81 13.75 -33.55
CA ASP A 123 18.14 14.33 -33.67
C ASP A 123 19.22 13.58 -32.86
N ARG A 124 18.87 13.04 -31.67
CA ARG A 124 19.83 12.28 -30.82
C ARG A 124 19.73 10.77 -30.97
N VAL A 125 18.58 10.25 -31.41
CA VAL A 125 18.33 8.79 -31.55
C VAL A 125 18.27 8.35 -33.02
N GLY A 126 18.27 9.28 -33.97
CA GLY A 126 18.26 8.99 -35.40
C GLY A 126 16.97 8.35 -35.91
N LEU A 127 15.85 8.56 -35.22
CA LEU A 127 14.55 7.98 -35.62
C LEU A 127 13.90 8.87 -36.68
N SER A 128 13.53 8.30 -37.82
CA SER A 128 12.68 9.01 -38.80
C SER A 128 11.25 9.13 -38.29
N ASP A 129 10.48 10.11 -38.80
CA ASP A 129 9.14 10.39 -38.28
C ASP A 129 8.18 9.18 -38.34
N PRO A 130 8.13 8.37 -39.41
CA PRO A 130 7.36 7.12 -39.40
C PRO A 130 7.80 6.09 -38.35
N GLN A 131 9.01 6.21 -37.78
CA GLN A 131 9.48 5.41 -36.64
C GLN A 131 9.06 6.04 -35.30
N ILE A 132 9.14 7.37 -35.14
CA ILE A 132 8.68 8.08 -33.94
C ILE A 132 7.16 7.96 -33.78
N GLY A 133 6.39 8.13 -34.86
CA GLY A 133 4.95 7.91 -34.90
C GLY A 133 4.60 6.48 -34.48
N ARG A 134 5.31 5.48 -35.03
CA ARG A 134 5.23 4.11 -34.51
C ARG A 134 5.55 4.05 -33.02
N VAL A 135 6.67 4.60 -32.52
CA VAL A 135 7.04 4.58 -31.09
C VAL A 135 5.90 5.06 -30.19
N LEU A 136 5.26 6.19 -30.51
CA LEU A 136 4.11 6.74 -29.79
C LEU A 136 2.97 5.70 -29.64
N LEU A 137 2.61 5.02 -30.73
CA LEU A 137 1.51 4.04 -30.83
C LEU A 137 1.63 2.75 -29.98
N ALA A 138 2.77 2.48 -29.31
CA ALA A 138 2.83 1.39 -28.30
C ALA A 138 3.21 1.90 -26.91
N GLY A 139 2.58 3.01 -26.51
CA GLY A 139 2.75 3.61 -25.19
C GLY A 139 3.93 4.57 -25.08
N GLY A 140 4.62 4.90 -26.18
CA GLY A 140 5.62 5.96 -26.22
C GLY A 140 5.05 7.33 -25.84
N ALA A 141 3.75 7.54 -26.08
CA ALA A 141 2.99 8.72 -25.67
C ALA A 141 3.22 9.14 -24.20
N MET A 142 3.13 8.19 -23.26
CA MET A 142 3.34 8.47 -21.84
C MET A 142 4.80 8.81 -21.52
N ALA A 143 5.76 8.27 -22.27
CA ALA A 143 7.17 8.56 -22.09
C ALA A 143 7.49 9.99 -22.57
N VAL A 144 7.08 10.34 -23.80
CA VAL A 144 7.21 11.70 -24.37
C VAL A 144 6.50 12.75 -23.50
N ARG A 145 5.37 12.41 -22.87
CA ARG A 145 4.72 13.29 -21.88
C ARG A 145 5.54 13.51 -20.60
N LYS A 146 6.26 12.50 -20.10
CA LYS A 146 6.86 12.52 -18.74
C LYS A 146 8.36 12.83 -18.67
N CYS A 147 9.16 12.42 -19.64
CA CYS A 147 10.63 12.63 -19.61
C CYS A 147 11.19 12.76 -21.03
N ASP A 148 12.42 13.25 -21.17
CA ASP A 148 13.15 13.02 -22.42
C ASP A 148 13.38 11.50 -22.56
N VAL A 149 13.01 10.98 -23.72
CA VAL A 149 13.09 9.55 -24.05
C VAL A 149 14.46 9.22 -24.63
N ALA A 150 15.12 10.15 -25.32
CA ALA A 150 16.46 9.99 -25.86
C ALA A 150 17.50 9.83 -24.74
N GLU A 151 17.55 10.81 -23.82
CA GLU A 151 18.45 10.77 -22.67
C GLU A 151 18.22 9.50 -21.80
N ARG A 152 16.96 9.06 -21.67
CA ARG A 152 16.62 7.83 -20.94
C ARG A 152 17.02 6.55 -21.69
N LEU A 153 17.09 6.57 -23.02
CA LEU A 153 17.63 5.48 -23.84
C LEU A 153 19.16 5.42 -23.76
N GLU A 154 19.84 6.57 -23.88
CA GLU A 154 21.29 6.71 -23.75
C GLU A 154 21.83 6.13 -22.43
N ARG A 155 21.16 6.45 -21.31
CA ARG A 155 21.55 5.99 -19.97
C ARG A 155 21.29 4.50 -19.68
N ASN A 156 20.67 3.71 -20.59
CA ASN A 156 20.11 2.39 -20.22
C ASN A 156 20.34 1.22 -21.21
N ASN A 157 21.09 1.34 -22.32
CA ASN A 157 21.19 0.21 -23.27
C ASN A 157 22.54 0.01 -23.99
N ALA A 158 23.14 -1.15 -23.77
CA ALA A 158 24.08 -1.77 -24.72
C ALA A 158 23.42 -2.02 -26.09
N ILE A 159 22.10 -2.30 -26.12
CA ILE A 159 21.29 -2.54 -27.34
C ILE A 159 21.25 -1.32 -28.28
N VAL A 160 21.59 -0.13 -27.79
CA VAL A 160 21.69 1.10 -28.62
C VAL A 160 23.09 1.30 -29.19
N ARG A 161 24.14 0.74 -28.54
CA ARG A 161 25.55 0.83 -28.98
C ARG A 161 26.05 -0.39 -29.76
N ALA A 162 25.34 -1.52 -29.69
CA ALA A 162 25.70 -2.74 -30.40
C ALA A 162 25.49 -2.59 -31.92
N ASP A 163 26.54 -2.88 -32.69
CA ASP A 163 26.53 -2.87 -34.15
C ASP A 163 25.45 -3.84 -34.69
N VAL A 164 24.52 -3.31 -35.49
CA VAL A 164 23.39 -4.08 -36.03
C VAL A 164 23.87 -5.16 -36.99
N GLU A 165 24.90 -4.86 -37.78
CA GLU A 165 25.44 -5.73 -38.82
C GLU A 165 26.42 -6.75 -38.23
N LYS A 166 27.32 -6.32 -37.34
CA LYS A 166 28.39 -7.18 -36.79
C LYS A 166 28.03 -7.96 -35.54
N VAL A 167 26.96 -7.56 -34.82
CA VAL A 167 26.57 -8.20 -33.54
C VAL A 167 25.12 -8.66 -33.54
N ILE A 168 24.17 -7.83 -33.97
CA ILE A 168 22.74 -8.18 -33.85
C ILE A 168 22.32 -9.20 -34.92
N LYS A 169 22.65 -8.97 -36.21
CA LYS A 169 22.29 -9.90 -37.31
C LYS A 169 22.88 -11.31 -37.13
N PRO A 170 24.19 -11.52 -36.83
CA PRO A 170 24.74 -12.87 -36.71
C PRO A 170 24.13 -13.67 -35.54
N ASN A 171 23.85 -13.00 -34.41
CA ASN A 171 23.13 -13.63 -33.29
C ASN A 171 21.68 -14.03 -33.68
N ILE A 172 21.01 -13.27 -34.55
CA ILE A 172 19.67 -13.63 -35.05
C ILE A 172 19.76 -14.82 -36.02
N ALA A 173 20.72 -14.82 -36.94
CA ALA A 173 20.95 -15.92 -37.89
C ALA A 173 21.21 -17.25 -37.16
N LEU A 174 22.17 -17.25 -36.22
CA LEU A 174 22.48 -18.38 -35.35
C LEU A 174 21.23 -18.94 -34.63
N PHE A 175 20.34 -18.07 -34.13
CA PHE A 175 19.09 -18.51 -33.49
C PHE A 175 18.06 -19.05 -34.49
N GLN A 176 18.05 -18.59 -35.75
CA GLN A 176 17.21 -19.16 -36.81
C GLN A 176 17.74 -20.51 -37.30
N GLU A 177 19.06 -20.67 -37.40
CA GLU A 177 19.76 -21.94 -37.67
C GLU A 177 19.50 -22.98 -36.57
N CYS A 178 19.37 -22.54 -35.31
CA CYS A 178 18.87 -23.35 -34.19
C CYS A 178 17.39 -23.77 -34.31
N GLY A 179 16.67 -23.37 -35.36
CA GLY A 179 15.25 -23.66 -35.57
C GLY A 179 14.28 -22.79 -34.75
N LEU A 180 14.74 -21.70 -34.10
CA LEU A 180 13.82 -20.82 -33.37
C LEU A 180 13.01 -19.95 -34.31
N THR A 181 11.69 -19.97 -34.15
CA THR A 181 10.80 -19.11 -34.92
C THR A 181 11.02 -17.62 -34.58
N VAL A 182 10.73 -16.74 -35.52
CA VAL A 182 10.64 -15.27 -35.32
C VAL A 182 9.81 -14.91 -34.07
N ARG A 183 8.75 -15.68 -33.79
CA ARG A 183 7.86 -15.46 -32.64
C ARG A 183 8.55 -15.74 -31.31
N ASP A 184 9.59 -16.58 -31.30
CA ASP A 184 10.33 -17.00 -30.10
C ASP A 184 11.59 -16.16 -29.90
N ILE A 185 12.31 -15.82 -30.97
CA ILE A 185 13.41 -14.84 -30.97
C ILE A 185 12.94 -13.51 -30.36
N VAL A 186 11.75 -13.02 -30.75
CA VAL A 186 11.13 -11.79 -30.18
C VAL A 186 10.76 -11.91 -28.68
N LYS A 187 10.74 -13.13 -28.10
CA LYS A 187 10.51 -13.38 -26.65
C LYS A 187 11.81 -13.54 -25.85
N MET A 188 12.99 -13.43 -26.48
CA MET A 188 14.28 -13.60 -25.81
C MET A 188 14.69 -12.34 -25.01
N PRO A 189 15.49 -12.47 -23.93
CA PRO A 189 16.12 -11.34 -23.26
C PRO A 189 16.97 -10.50 -24.23
N GLY A 190 16.77 -9.18 -24.21
CA GLY A 190 17.36 -8.29 -25.21
C GLY A 190 18.89 -8.20 -25.21
N TRP A 191 19.55 -8.61 -24.11
CA TRP A 191 21.00 -8.60 -23.99
C TRP A 191 21.69 -9.75 -24.77
N LEU A 192 20.97 -10.83 -25.12
CA LEU A 192 21.53 -11.94 -25.89
C LEU A 192 22.04 -11.47 -27.26
N PHE A 193 21.27 -10.60 -27.91
CA PHE A 193 21.61 -9.97 -29.19
C PHE A 193 22.77 -8.96 -29.11
N THR A 194 23.34 -8.72 -27.92
CA THR A 194 24.44 -7.76 -27.71
C THR A 194 25.75 -8.41 -27.25
N PHE A 195 25.78 -9.73 -27.07
CA PHE A 195 27.04 -10.44 -26.87
C PHE A 195 27.74 -10.73 -28.21
N ASN A 196 29.06 -10.84 -28.16
CA ASN A 196 29.88 -11.25 -29.31
C ASN A 196 29.34 -12.59 -29.87
N PRO A 197 29.02 -12.68 -31.18
CA PRO A 197 28.43 -13.88 -31.78
C PRO A 197 29.18 -15.18 -31.44
N LYS A 198 30.52 -15.18 -31.48
CA LYS A 198 31.34 -16.38 -31.14
C LYS A 198 31.12 -16.89 -29.71
N ARG A 199 30.78 -15.99 -28.78
CA ARG A 199 30.45 -16.36 -27.38
C ARG A 199 29.02 -16.91 -27.25
N VAL A 200 28.10 -16.49 -28.12
CA VAL A 200 26.72 -17.00 -28.16
C VAL A 200 26.68 -18.34 -28.87
N GLU A 201 27.40 -18.49 -29.99
CA GLU A 201 27.68 -19.73 -30.73
C GLU A 201 28.25 -20.81 -29.80
N ALA A 202 29.38 -20.53 -29.14
CA ALA A 202 29.95 -21.42 -28.13
C ALA A 202 29.08 -21.62 -26.86
N ALA A 203 27.96 -20.90 -26.70
CA ALA A 203 26.97 -21.16 -25.65
C ALA A 203 25.75 -21.97 -26.17
N VAL A 204 25.41 -21.82 -27.45
CA VAL A 204 24.43 -22.63 -28.18
C VAL A 204 24.94 -24.06 -28.32
N GLU A 205 26.17 -24.24 -28.80
CA GLU A 205 26.81 -25.55 -28.99
C GLU A 205 26.85 -26.35 -27.67
N ARG A 206 27.37 -25.73 -26.60
CA ARG A 206 27.35 -26.29 -25.24
C ARG A 206 25.94 -26.54 -24.69
N THR A 207 24.92 -25.84 -25.18
CA THR A 207 23.53 -26.11 -24.78
C THR A 207 22.95 -27.32 -25.51
N GLY A 208 23.26 -27.50 -26.80
CA GLY A 208 22.89 -28.69 -27.56
C GLY A 208 23.52 -29.96 -26.97
N LYS A 209 24.81 -29.88 -26.58
CA LYS A 209 25.53 -30.96 -25.87
C LYS A 209 24.96 -31.34 -24.49
N LEU A 210 24.00 -30.57 -23.95
CA LEU A 210 23.31 -30.85 -22.69
C LEU A 210 21.88 -31.39 -22.89
N GLY A 211 21.59 -32.00 -24.05
CA GLY A 211 20.30 -32.63 -24.36
C GLY A 211 19.15 -31.64 -24.59
N VAL A 212 19.44 -30.34 -24.75
CA VAL A 212 18.41 -29.31 -24.91
C VAL A 212 18.10 -29.08 -26.39
N GLU A 213 16.90 -29.50 -26.78
CA GLU A 213 16.26 -29.20 -28.07
C GLU A 213 16.42 -27.70 -28.44
N LEU A 214 17.24 -27.43 -29.47
CA LEU A 214 17.63 -26.06 -29.84
C LEU A 214 16.44 -25.20 -30.33
N ALA A 215 15.46 -25.84 -31.00
CA ALA A 215 14.21 -25.20 -31.42
C ALA A 215 13.27 -24.84 -30.25
N SER A 216 13.62 -25.22 -29.01
CA SER A 216 12.77 -24.97 -27.85
C SER A 216 12.80 -23.51 -27.40
N SER A 217 11.63 -22.91 -27.16
CA SER A 217 11.49 -21.56 -26.58
C SER A 217 12.12 -21.37 -25.18
N ARG A 218 12.70 -22.45 -24.63
CA ARG A 218 13.50 -22.47 -23.39
C ARG A 218 15.01 -22.26 -23.62
N LEU A 219 15.53 -22.31 -24.85
CA LEU A 219 16.94 -22.05 -25.18
C LEU A 219 17.43 -20.73 -24.54
N LYS A 220 16.59 -19.69 -24.57
CA LYS A 220 16.84 -18.38 -23.94
C LYS A 220 17.15 -18.42 -22.43
N TYR A 221 16.70 -19.45 -21.71
CA TYR A 221 17.00 -19.64 -20.29
C TYR A 221 18.33 -20.38 -20.12
N MET A 222 18.60 -21.41 -20.93
CA MET A 222 19.91 -22.06 -20.97
C MET A 222 21.03 -21.08 -21.37
N LEU A 223 20.82 -20.24 -22.38
CA LEU A 223 21.78 -19.19 -22.75
C LEU A 223 21.98 -18.12 -21.66
N SER A 224 21.05 -17.97 -20.72
CA SER A 224 21.23 -17.14 -19.50
C SER A 224 22.00 -17.83 -18.38
N ILE A 225 22.31 -19.11 -18.53
CA ILE A 225 22.99 -19.97 -17.55
C ILE A 225 24.35 -20.44 -18.09
N ALA A 226 24.46 -20.73 -19.40
CA ALA A 226 25.67 -21.15 -20.11
C ALA A 226 26.79 -20.09 -20.14
N GLY A 227 26.50 -18.86 -19.72
CA GLY A 227 27.52 -17.84 -19.42
C GLY A 227 28.32 -18.12 -18.13
N ASN A 228 27.79 -18.97 -17.23
CA ASN A 228 28.28 -19.20 -15.87
C ASN A 228 28.64 -20.68 -15.58
N ILE A 229 28.40 -21.62 -16.51
CA ILE A 229 28.63 -23.06 -16.30
C ILE A 229 29.52 -23.61 -17.43
N THR A 230 30.60 -24.31 -17.05
CA THR A 230 31.48 -25.07 -17.95
C THR A 230 30.93 -26.47 -18.22
N GLU A 231 31.27 -27.06 -19.37
CA GLU A 231 30.71 -28.33 -19.85
C GLU A 231 30.89 -29.49 -18.84
N GLY A 232 32.09 -29.66 -18.29
CA GLY A 232 32.37 -30.65 -17.24
C GLY A 232 31.58 -30.41 -15.94
N ASN A 233 31.36 -29.16 -15.55
CA ASN A 233 30.59 -28.80 -14.35
C ASN A 233 29.09 -29.06 -14.55
N ALA A 234 28.56 -28.83 -15.76
CA ALA A 234 27.20 -29.22 -16.13
C ALA A 234 27.02 -30.75 -16.13
N SER A 235 27.94 -31.49 -16.76
CA SER A 235 27.89 -32.96 -16.80
C SER A 235 28.00 -33.58 -15.39
N ALA A 236 28.92 -33.09 -14.56
CA ALA A 236 29.06 -33.53 -13.17
C ALA A 236 27.77 -33.29 -12.36
N ARG A 237 27.15 -32.11 -12.50
CA ARG A 237 25.88 -31.79 -11.83
C ARG A 237 24.70 -32.61 -12.34
N MET A 238 24.67 -32.98 -13.62
CA MET A 238 23.63 -33.87 -14.16
C MET A 238 23.80 -35.31 -13.66
N LYS A 239 25.05 -35.79 -13.54
CA LYS A 239 25.35 -37.07 -12.86
C LYS A 239 24.98 -37.04 -11.37
N TYR A 240 25.25 -35.93 -10.67
CA TYR A 240 24.83 -35.73 -9.28
C TYR A 240 23.30 -35.67 -9.12
N LEU A 241 22.59 -35.03 -10.06
CA LEU A 241 21.12 -35.05 -10.13
C LEU A 241 20.58 -36.47 -10.35
N SER A 242 21.20 -37.25 -11.24
CA SER A 242 20.85 -38.65 -11.51
C SER A 242 20.98 -39.52 -10.25
N SER A 243 22.11 -39.45 -9.55
CA SER A 243 22.34 -40.23 -8.33
C SER A 243 21.47 -39.78 -7.16
N THR A 244 21.36 -38.48 -6.90
CA THR A 244 20.63 -37.93 -5.74
C THR A 244 19.11 -38.10 -5.86
N LEU A 245 18.57 -38.16 -7.08
CA LEU A 245 17.14 -38.40 -7.35
C LEU A 245 16.83 -39.85 -7.79
N ASN A 246 17.83 -40.75 -7.77
CA ASN A 246 17.77 -42.14 -8.24
C ASN A 246 17.03 -42.29 -9.59
N CYS A 247 17.49 -41.57 -10.62
CA CYS A 247 16.81 -41.47 -11.91
C CYS A 247 17.76 -41.52 -13.12
N SER A 248 17.27 -42.01 -14.26
CA SER A 248 18.04 -42.12 -15.50
C SER A 248 18.44 -40.76 -16.07
N MET A 249 19.51 -40.73 -16.86
CA MET A 249 20.03 -39.49 -17.46
C MET A 249 19.00 -38.79 -18.35
N ASP A 250 18.25 -39.54 -19.17
CA ASP A 250 17.10 -39.05 -19.95
C ASP A 250 15.99 -38.40 -19.09
N LYS A 251 15.78 -38.85 -17.85
CA LYS A 251 14.90 -38.14 -16.90
C LYS A 251 15.56 -36.84 -16.42
N VAL A 252 16.87 -36.82 -16.17
CA VAL A 252 17.60 -35.59 -15.83
C VAL A 252 17.57 -34.59 -16.99
N GLU A 253 17.78 -35.02 -18.22
CA GLU A 253 17.68 -34.19 -19.42
C GLU A 253 16.26 -33.63 -19.59
N TYR A 254 15.21 -34.44 -19.37
CA TYR A 254 13.83 -33.94 -19.31
C TYR A 254 13.64 -32.91 -18.18
N MET A 255 14.23 -33.11 -16.98
CA MET A 255 14.16 -32.15 -15.87
C MET A 255 14.86 -30.83 -16.20
N VAL A 256 16.07 -30.86 -16.74
CA VAL A 256 16.84 -29.68 -17.20
C VAL A 256 16.09 -28.98 -18.34
N GLY A 257 15.58 -29.76 -19.30
CA GLY A 257 14.75 -29.29 -20.39
C GLY A 257 13.44 -28.64 -19.92
N LYS A 258 12.88 -29.02 -18.77
CA LYS A 258 11.68 -28.40 -18.16
C LYS A 258 12.02 -27.19 -17.29
N MET A 259 13.05 -27.28 -16.46
CA MET A 259 13.53 -26.25 -15.55
C MET A 259 15.07 -26.07 -15.67
N PRO A 260 15.55 -25.29 -16.66
CA PRO A 260 16.98 -25.04 -16.89
C PRO A 260 17.78 -24.57 -15.66
N THR A 261 17.13 -23.92 -14.70
CA THR A 261 17.76 -23.46 -13.46
C THR A 261 18.13 -24.58 -12.50
N ILE A 262 17.70 -25.84 -12.70
CA ILE A 262 18.02 -26.94 -11.77
C ILE A 262 19.53 -27.18 -11.62
N ILE A 263 20.29 -27.11 -12.71
CA ILE A 263 21.77 -27.22 -12.71
C ILE A 263 22.48 -26.00 -12.09
N THR A 264 21.76 -24.92 -11.76
CA THR A 264 22.35 -23.75 -11.06
C THR A 264 22.34 -23.89 -9.54
N LEU A 265 21.54 -24.82 -9.00
CA LEU A 265 21.51 -25.10 -7.56
C LEU A 265 22.87 -25.66 -7.12
N SER A 266 23.27 -25.39 -5.86
CA SER A 266 24.37 -26.13 -5.24
C SER A 266 23.87 -27.49 -4.77
N GLU A 267 24.77 -28.46 -4.74
CA GLU A 267 24.51 -29.85 -4.31
C GLU A 267 23.84 -29.88 -2.92
N GLU A 268 24.36 -29.08 -1.98
CA GLU A 268 23.77 -28.87 -0.65
C GLU A 268 22.31 -28.40 -0.69
N LYS A 269 21.97 -27.44 -1.57
CA LYS A 269 20.61 -26.88 -1.69
C LYS A 269 19.65 -27.85 -2.38
N LEU A 270 20.16 -28.72 -3.24
CA LEU A 270 19.39 -29.81 -3.83
C LEU A 270 19.10 -30.88 -2.76
N ARG A 271 20.15 -31.40 -2.11
CA ARG A 271 20.08 -32.38 -1.02
C ARG A 271 19.15 -31.92 0.11
N SER A 272 19.38 -30.73 0.66
CA SER A 272 18.55 -30.14 1.73
C SER A 272 17.07 -30.05 1.37
N LYS A 273 16.73 -29.76 0.11
CA LYS A 273 15.33 -29.72 -0.35
C LYS A 273 14.72 -31.12 -0.56
N ILE A 274 15.53 -32.11 -0.95
CA ILE A 274 15.09 -33.51 -1.08
C ILE A 274 14.87 -34.11 0.32
N GLU A 275 15.76 -33.86 1.27
CA GLU A 275 15.62 -34.22 2.69
C GLU A 275 14.39 -33.54 3.33
N PHE A 276 14.18 -32.26 3.04
CA PHE A 276 12.99 -31.52 3.49
C PHE A 276 11.69 -32.08 2.88
N LEU A 277 11.69 -32.44 1.59
CA LEU A 277 10.52 -33.05 0.95
C LEU A 277 10.25 -34.47 1.49
N SER A 278 11.29 -35.27 1.67
CA SER A 278 11.25 -36.62 2.26
C SER A 278 10.62 -36.59 3.66
N SER A 279 11.11 -35.71 4.54
CA SER A 279 10.57 -35.54 5.89
C SER A 279 9.17 -34.90 5.93
N THR A 280 8.87 -33.93 5.05
CA THR A 280 7.55 -33.28 5.01
C THR A 280 6.44 -34.20 4.44
N LEU A 281 6.78 -35.14 3.57
CA LEU A 281 5.83 -36.07 2.92
C LEU A 281 5.93 -37.51 3.46
N ASN A 282 6.76 -37.76 4.48
CA ASN A 282 7.01 -39.06 5.09
C ASN A 282 7.32 -40.18 4.07
N CYS A 283 8.22 -39.92 3.10
CA CYS A 283 8.44 -40.86 2.00
C CYS A 283 9.88 -40.92 1.47
N CYS A 284 10.29 -42.11 1.01
CA CYS A 284 11.65 -42.36 0.52
C CYS A 284 12.08 -41.48 -0.66
N VAL A 285 13.39 -41.35 -0.82
CA VAL A 285 14.03 -40.50 -1.83
C VAL A 285 13.59 -40.88 -3.25
N ASP A 286 13.29 -42.14 -3.55
CA ASP A 286 12.84 -42.59 -4.88
C ASP A 286 11.44 -42.05 -5.23
N LYS A 287 10.54 -41.97 -4.23
CA LYS A 287 9.21 -41.37 -4.40
C LYS A 287 9.34 -39.86 -4.65
N ILE A 288 10.25 -39.18 -3.95
CA ILE A 288 10.58 -37.77 -4.20
C ILE A 288 11.23 -37.59 -5.58
N GLY A 289 12.16 -38.47 -5.96
CA GLY A 289 12.81 -38.52 -7.27
C GLY A 289 11.79 -38.55 -8.40
N HIS A 290 10.84 -39.49 -8.34
CA HIS A 290 9.72 -39.55 -9.28
C HIS A 290 8.86 -38.26 -9.28
N MET A 291 8.53 -37.69 -8.12
CA MET A 291 7.78 -36.42 -8.05
C MET A 291 8.54 -35.26 -8.72
N VAL A 292 9.85 -35.13 -8.47
CA VAL A 292 10.72 -34.10 -9.03
C VAL A 292 10.92 -34.31 -10.53
N CYS A 293 11.12 -35.55 -11.01
CA CYS A 293 11.15 -35.87 -12.44
C CYS A 293 9.85 -35.46 -13.15
N LYS A 294 8.70 -35.62 -12.48
CA LYS A 294 7.38 -35.29 -13.04
C LYS A 294 7.09 -33.79 -13.05
N GLU A 295 7.50 -33.05 -12.02
CA GLU A 295 7.28 -31.62 -11.85
C GLU A 295 8.48 -30.94 -11.16
N PRO A 296 9.57 -30.60 -11.91
CA PRO A 296 10.81 -30.10 -11.32
C PRO A 296 10.65 -28.79 -10.53
N PHE A 297 9.62 -27.99 -10.88
CA PHE A 297 9.30 -26.74 -10.23
C PHE A 297 8.92 -26.87 -8.75
N ILE A 298 8.68 -28.08 -8.23
CA ILE A 298 8.52 -28.31 -6.78
C ILE A 298 9.76 -27.83 -6.00
N LEU A 299 10.98 -28.00 -6.53
CA LEU A 299 12.22 -27.53 -5.91
C LEU A 299 12.36 -26.00 -5.88
N ALA A 300 11.63 -25.29 -6.77
CA ALA A 300 11.58 -23.83 -6.79
C ALA A 300 10.63 -23.23 -5.74
N ILE A 301 9.81 -24.06 -5.08
CA ILE A 301 8.91 -23.64 -3.99
C ILE A 301 9.73 -23.45 -2.70
N SER A 302 9.35 -22.50 -1.85
CA SER A 302 9.94 -22.30 -0.52
C SER A 302 9.44 -23.36 0.47
N GLU A 303 10.35 -23.93 1.28
CA GLU A 303 10.05 -24.94 2.31
C GLU A 303 8.81 -24.60 3.17
N GLU A 304 8.73 -23.38 3.69
CA GLU A 304 7.59 -22.90 4.48
C GLU A 304 6.24 -23.03 3.76
N LYS A 305 6.21 -22.80 2.43
CA LYS A 305 4.97 -22.95 1.64
C LYS A 305 4.65 -24.44 1.38
N LEU A 306 5.67 -25.27 1.18
CA LEU A 306 5.49 -26.72 1.05
C LEU A 306 4.88 -27.28 2.34
N ARG A 307 5.47 -26.97 3.51
CA ARG A 307 4.93 -27.40 4.81
C ARG A 307 3.49 -26.94 5.03
N ILE A 308 3.23 -25.63 4.91
CA ILE A 308 1.88 -25.08 5.09
C ILE A 308 0.86 -25.75 4.15
N ASN A 309 1.21 -26.01 2.89
CA ASN A 309 0.30 -26.68 1.96
C ASN A 309 0.06 -28.15 2.34
N THR A 310 1.07 -28.90 2.78
CA THR A 310 0.92 -30.31 3.23
C THR A 310 0.13 -30.41 4.53
N GLU A 311 0.47 -29.61 5.55
CA GLU A 311 -0.26 -29.49 6.82
C GLU A 311 -1.72 -29.12 6.58
N PHE A 312 -1.98 -28.15 5.68
CA PHE A 312 -3.34 -27.75 5.33
C PHE A 312 -4.12 -28.87 4.63
N LEU A 313 -3.52 -29.61 3.70
CA LEU A 313 -4.19 -30.70 3.00
C LEU A 313 -4.55 -31.85 3.94
N SER A 314 -3.65 -32.25 4.84
CA SER A 314 -3.95 -33.22 5.89
C SER A 314 -5.06 -32.73 6.82
N SER A 315 -4.96 -31.50 7.32
CA SER A 315 -5.95 -30.90 8.24
C SER A 315 -7.34 -30.72 7.62
N ALA A 316 -7.41 -30.37 6.33
CA ALA A 316 -8.68 -30.03 5.66
C ALA A 316 -9.39 -31.24 5.05
N LEU A 317 -8.69 -32.35 4.83
CA LEU A 317 -9.28 -33.63 4.40
C LEU A 317 -9.46 -34.61 5.57
N GLY A 318 -8.75 -34.42 6.69
CA GLY A 318 -8.81 -35.32 7.85
C GLY A 318 -7.95 -36.58 7.70
N CYS A 319 -6.94 -36.55 6.82
CA CYS A 319 -6.20 -37.74 6.39
C CYS A 319 -4.72 -37.71 6.81
N SER A 320 -4.09 -38.89 6.90
CA SER A 320 -2.66 -39.02 7.21
C SER A 320 -1.75 -38.37 6.16
N ILE A 321 -0.52 -38.05 6.56
CA ILE A 321 0.51 -37.51 5.65
C ILE A 321 0.80 -38.49 4.50
N ASP A 322 0.73 -39.80 4.75
CA ASP A 322 0.96 -40.85 3.74
C ASP A 322 -0.12 -40.82 2.64
N ASN A 323 -1.37 -40.59 3.02
CA ASN A 323 -2.47 -40.39 2.06
C ASN A 323 -2.28 -39.11 1.24
N ILE A 324 -1.80 -38.02 1.87
CA ILE A 324 -1.40 -36.80 1.14
C ILE A 324 -0.21 -37.09 0.20
N CYS A 325 0.77 -37.88 0.63
CA CYS A 325 1.91 -38.31 -0.20
C CYS A 325 1.45 -39.09 -1.44
N VAL A 326 0.49 -40.03 -1.31
CA VAL A 326 -0.09 -40.74 -2.47
C VAL A 326 -0.79 -39.77 -3.43
N MET A 327 -1.48 -38.75 -2.92
CA MET A 327 -2.11 -37.72 -3.74
C MET A 327 -1.07 -36.83 -4.47
N VAL A 328 0.00 -36.43 -3.78
CA VAL A 328 1.11 -35.62 -4.33
C VAL A 328 1.93 -36.44 -5.33
N TYR A 329 2.20 -37.72 -5.07
CA TYR A 329 2.89 -38.63 -6.00
C TYR A 329 2.14 -38.74 -7.34
N LYS A 330 0.80 -38.81 -7.29
CA LYS A 330 -0.05 -38.75 -8.48
C LYS A 330 0.03 -37.40 -9.18
N MET A 331 -0.02 -36.27 -8.47
CA MET A 331 0.04 -34.91 -9.05
C MET A 331 0.82 -33.91 -8.16
N PRO A 332 2.15 -33.75 -8.33
CA PRO A 332 2.96 -32.95 -7.41
C PRO A 332 2.65 -31.44 -7.45
N SER A 333 2.11 -30.97 -8.57
CA SER A 333 1.75 -29.57 -8.81
C SER A 333 0.65 -29.02 -7.88
N ILE A 334 -0.05 -29.88 -7.11
CA ILE A 334 -0.96 -29.47 -6.02
C ILE A 334 -0.21 -28.57 -5.01
N LEU A 335 1.03 -28.91 -4.65
CA LEU A 335 1.83 -28.12 -3.70
C LEU A 335 2.23 -26.75 -4.27
N GLY A 336 2.12 -26.56 -5.58
CA GLY A 336 2.26 -25.27 -6.27
C GLY A 336 1.09 -24.30 -6.02
N LEU A 337 -0.10 -24.79 -5.63
CA LEU A 337 -1.29 -23.98 -5.39
C LEU A 337 -1.15 -23.10 -4.13
N SER A 338 -2.12 -22.21 -3.89
CA SER A 338 -2.19 -21.40 -2.67
C SER A 338 -3.26 -21.94 -1.73
N VAL A 339 -3.06 -21.81 -0.41
CA VAL A 339 -3.99 -22.27 0.64
C VAL A 339 -5.42 -21.78 0.38
N ASN A 340 -5.63 -20.51 0.02
CA ASN A 340 -6.97 -19.98 -0.31
C ASN A 340 -7.59 -20.63 -1.57
N ASN A 341 -6.80 -21.12 -2.51
CA ASN A 341 -7.32 -21.86 -3.67
C ASN A 341 -7.66 -23.32 -3.29
N LEU A 342 -6.78 -23.99 -2.54
CA LEU A 342 -7.00 -25.33 -2.00
C LEU A 342 -8.24 -25.37 -1.09
N CYS A 343 -8.35 -24.42 -0.17
CA CYS A 343 -9.46 -24.28 0.79
C CYS A 343 -10.82 -24.21 0.08
N ARG A 344 -11.01 -23.27 -0.85
CA ARG A 344 -12.28 -23.13 -1.60
C ARG A 344 -12.62 -24.36 -2.44
N LYS A 345 -11.61 -25.08 -2.93
CA LYS A 345 -11.79 -26.35 -3.66
C LYS A 345 -12.27 -27.45 -2.73
N ILE A 346 -11.66 -27.60 -1.55
CA ILE A 346 -12.04 -28.62 -0.56
C ILE A 346 -13.41 -28.30 0.04
N GLU A 347 -13.67 -27.04 0.41
CA GLU A 347 -14.99 -26.53 0.84
C GLU A 347 -16.09 -26.86 -0.20
N PHE A 348 -15.80 -26.66 -1.48
CA PHE A 348 -16.75 -27.03 -2.54
C PHE A 348 -16.92 -28.56 -2.68
N LEU A 349 -15.83 -29.32 -2.79
CA LEU A 349 -15.89 -30.76 -3.03
C LEU A 349 -16.48 -31.54 -1.85
N VAL A 350 -16.19 -31.15 -0.61
CA VAL A 350 -16.72 -31.79 0.60
C VAL A 350 -18.08 -31.21 0.98
N THR A 351 -18.21 -29.89 1.11
CA THR A 351 -19.41 -29.25 1.72
C THR A 351 -20.51 -28.86 0.72
N LYS A 352 -20.24 -28.89 -0.60
CA LYS A 352 -21.28 -28.66 -1.63
C LYS A 352 -21.56 -29.88 -2.49
N VAL A 353 -20.53 -30.58 -2.96
CA VAL A 353 -20.69 -31.80 -3.76
C VAL A 353 -20.95 -33.04 -2.88
N GLY A 354 -20.53 -33.03 -1.61
CA GLY A 354 -20.70 -34.16 -0.71
C GLY A 354 -19.73 -35.32 -0.96
N LEU A 355 -18.54 -35.05 -1.52
CA LEU A 355 -17.54 -36.09 -1.76
C LEU A 355 -16.74 -36.42 -0.49
N GLU A 356 -16.57 -37.71 -0.23
CA GLU A 356 -15.70 -38.20 0.84
C GLU A 356 -14.21 -37.87 0.58
N PRO A 357 -13.41 -37.63 1.63
CA PRO A 357 -11.98 -37.32 1.51
C PRO A 357 -11.20 -38.34 0.69
N ASP A 358 -11.42 -39.65 0.89
CA ASP A 358 -10.69 -40.70 0.18
C ASP A 358 -11.01 -40.74 -1.31
N TYR A 359 -12.24 -40.40 -1.71
CA TYR A 359 -12.57 -40.21 -3.12
C TYR A 359 -11.76 -39.05 -3.72
N ILE A 360 -11.67 -37.92 -3.01
CA ILE A 360 -10.90 -36.73 -3.43
C ILE A 360 -9.39 -37.07 -3.54
N LEU A 361 -8.82 -37.75 -2.54
CA LEU A 361 -7.43 -38.23 -2.54
C LEU A 361 -7.16 -39.20 -3.70
N SER A 362 -8.14 -40.03 -4.06
CA SER A 362 -8.01 -40.95 -5.20
C SER A 362 -7.95 -40.20 -6.54
N LYS A 363 -8.59 -39.01 -6.66
CA LYS A 363 -8.76 -38.23 -7.90
C LYS A 363 -8.15 -36.80 -7.84
N PRO A 364 -6.83 -36.64 -7.65
CA PRO A 364 -6.17 -35.32 -7.56
C PRO A 364 -6.41 -34.37 -8.74
N VAL A 365 -6.76 -34.89 -9.92
CA VAL A 365 -7.09 -34.11 -11.13
C VAL A 365 -8.18 -33.05 -10.91
N LEU A 366 -9.05 -33.22 -9.90
CA LEU A 366 -10.04 -32.20 -9.50
C LEU A 366 -9.37 -30.88 -9.08
N PHE A 367 -8.17 -30.93 -8.50
CA PHE A 367 -7.41 -29.74 -8.15
C PHE A 367 -6.86 -28.97 -9.38
N ALA A 368 -6.69 -29.61 -10.54
CA ALA A 368 -6.25 -28.95 -11.77
C ALA A 368 -7.38 -28.16 -12.48
N CYS A 369 -8.65 -28.51 -12.25
CA CYS A 369 -9.79 -27.82 -12.87
C CYS A 369 -10.05 -26.44 -12.23
N SER A 370 -10.47 -25.43 -13.00
CA SER A 370 -10.90 -24.14 -12.41
C SER A 370 -12.15 -24.33 -11.55
N LEU A 371 -12.15 -23.79 -10.33
CA LEU A 371 -13.31 -23.86 -9.45
C LEU A 371 -14.47 -23.05 -10.02
N GLU A 372 -14.20 -21.77 -10.32
CA GLU A 372 -15.17 -20.77 -10.75
C GLU A 372 -15.65 -20.98 -12.18
N LYS A 373 -14.81 -21.51 -13.08
CA LYS A 373 -15.12 -21.66 -14.52
C LYS A 373 -15.41 -23.10 -14.97
N ARG A 374 -15.38 -24.09 -14.07
CA ARG A 374 -15.58 -25.50 -14.45
C ARG A 374 -16.22 -26.36 -13.39
N LEU A 375 -15.71 -26.38 -12.16
CA LEU A 375 -16.27 -27.25 -11.10
C LEU A 375 -17.65 -26.77 -10.64
N MET A 376 -17.77 -25.51 -10.21
CA MET A 376 -19.05 -24.97 -9.75
C MET A 376 -20.10 -24.90 -10.88
N PRO A 377 -19.83 -24.32 -12.06
CA PRO A 377 -20.86 -24.16 -13.09
C PRO A 377 -21.46 -25.49 -13.55
N ARG A 378 -20.62 -26.51 -13.74
CA ARG A 378 -21.07 -27.83 -14.23
C ARG A 378 -21.84 -28.61 -13.18
N HIS A 379 -21.46 -28.50 -11.92
CA HIS A 379 -22.19 -29.12 -10.81
C HIS A 379 -23.60 -28.55 -10.70
N TYR A 380 -23.77 -27.23 -10.70
CA TYR A 380 -25.09 -26.59 -10.65
C TYR A 380 -25.99 -26.98 -11.84
N ILE A 381 -25.43 -27.11 -13.06
CA ILE A 381 -26.19 -27.62 -14.21
C ILE A 381 -26.64 -29.07 -13.98
N VAL A 382 -25.77 -29.94 -13.48
CA VAL A 382 -26.11 -31.35 -13.18
C VAL A 382 -27.13 -31.46 -12.05
N GLU A 383 -27.03 -30.64 -10.99
CA GLU A 383 -28.05 -30.57 -9.93
C GLU A 383 -29.43 -30.18 -10.49
N VAL A 384 -29.50 -29.17 -11.36
CA VAL A 384 -30.77 -28.73 -12.00
C VAL A 384 -31.38 -29.83 -12.88
N LEU A 385 -30.55 -30.62 -13.58
CA LEU A 385 -31.00 -31.73 -14.41
C LEU A 385 -31.46 -32.94 -13.57
N LEU A 386 -30.75 -33.27 -12.48
CA LEU A 386 -31.15 -34.29 -11.51
C LEU A 386 -32.47 -33.90 -10.82
N ALA A 387 -32.60 -32.67 -10.35
CA ALA A 387 -33.80 -32.15 -9.70
C ALA A 387 -35.03 -32.08 -10.62
N LYS A 388 -34.82 -32.05 -11.95
CA LYS A 388 -35.86 -32.17 -12.97
C LYS A 388 -36.08 -33.61 -13.49
N GLY A 389 -35.37 -34.61 -12.95
CA GLY A 389 -35.45 -36.00 -13.41
C GLY A 389 -34.93 -36.26 -14.83
N LEU A 390 -34.26 -35.28 -15.46
CA LEU A 390 -33.78 -35.35 -16.85
C LEU A 390 -32.55 -36.25 -17.02
N ILE A 391 -31.85 -36.54 -15.92
CA ILE A 391 -30.76 -37.52 -15.82
C ILE A 391 -30.93 -38.33 -14.52
N LYS A 392 -30.62 -39.63 -14.54
CA LYS A 392 -30.87 -40.54 -13.40
C LYS A 392 -29.68 -40.69 -12.45
N ASN A 393 -28.45 -40.62 -12.95
CA ASN A 393 -27.23 -40.67 -12.14
C ASN A 393 -26.08 -40.00 -12.92
N ALA A 394 -25.20 -39.26 -12.25
CA ALA A 394 -24.02 -38.64 -12.83
C ALA A 394 -22.90 -38.49 -11.79
N GLY A 395 -21.90 -39.36 -11.82
CA GLY A 395 -20.72 -39.26 -10.94
C GLY A 395 -19.93 -37.98 -11.18
N PHE A 396 -19.59 -37.25 -10.11
CA PHE A 396 -19.01 -35.90 -10.18
C PHE A 396 -17.78 -35.78 -11.08
N LEU A 397 -16.82 -36.71 -10.94
CA LEU A 397 -15.58 -36.71 -11.73
C LEU A 397 -15.87 -36.71 -13.23
N THR A 398 -16.85 -37.48 -13.67
CA THR A 398 -17.20 -37.68 -15.09
C THR A 398 -17.48 -36.35 -15.77
N TYR A 399 -18.41 -35.55 -15.24
CA TYR A 399 -18.74 -34.26 -15.85
C TYR A 399 -17.75 -33.14 -15.49
N ALA A 400 -17.04 -33.22 -14.36
CA ALA A 400 -15.99 -32.27 -14.01
C ALA A 400 -14.84 -32.25 -15.04
N ILE A 401 -14.45 -33.41 -15.57
CA ILE A 401 -13.28 -33.52 -16.46
C ILE A 401 -13.59 -33.43 -17.97
N LEU A 402 -14.83 -33.70 -18.43
CA LEU A 402 -15.23 -33.65 -19.85
C LEU A 402 -14.73 -32.41 -20.60
N ARG A 403 -14.28 -32.54 -21.86
CA ARG A 403 -13.93 -31.37 -22.70
C ARG A 403 -15.16 -30.50 -22.90
N GLU A 404 -14.96 -29.20 -23.14
CA GLU A 404 -16.07 -28.22 -23.12
C GLU A 404 -17.20 -28.61 -24.10
N LYS A 405 -16.84 -28.91 -25.35
CA LYS A 405 -17.79 -29.39 -26.37
C LYS A 405 -18.57 -30.65 -25.95
N ASP A 406 -17.92 -31.57 -25.22
CA ASP A 406 -18.53 -32.85 -24.84
C ASP A 406 -19.46 -32.67 -23.62
N PHE A 407 -19.19 -31.69 -22.76
CA PHE A 407 -20.09 -31.31 -21.67
C PHE A 407 -21.31 -30.53 -22.19
N VAL A 408 -21.09 -29.51 -23.04
CA VAL A 408 -22.15 -28.68 -23.61
C VAL A 408 -23.13 -29.56 -24.42
N ALA A 409 -22.64 -30.43 -25.29
CA ALA A 409 -23.49 -31.32 -26.08
C ALA A 409 -24.40 -32.21 -25.22
N ARG A 410 -23.84 -32.84 -24.17
CA ARG A 410 -24.53 -33.84 -23.34
C ARG A 410 -25.44 -33.25 -22.25
N TYR A 411 -25.06 -32.12 -21.65
CA TYR A 411 -25.74 -31.57 -20.48
C TYR A 411 -26.45 -30.24 -20.76
N ILE A 412 -26.19 -29.58 -21.90
CA ILE A 412 -26.83 -28.31 -22.26
C ILE A 412 -27.66 -28.47 -23.54
N ASP A 413 -27.06 -28.84 -24.67
CA ASP A 413 -27.77 -28.94 -25.94
C ASP A 413 -28.89 -29.99 -25.94
N GLN A 414 -28.63 -31.15 -25.32
CA GLN A 414 -29.63 -32.22 -25.17
C GLN A 414 -30.83 -31.81 -24.29
N HIS A 415 -30.68 -30.79 -23.44
CA HIS A 415 -31.70 -30.38 -22.46
C HIS A 415 -32.22 -28.94 -22.63
N LYS A 416 -31.69 -28.15 -23.58
CA LYS A 416 -32.06 -26.73 -23.79
C LYS A 416 -33.55 -26.51 -24.04
N ASN A 417 -34.23 -27.48 -24.66
CA ASN A 417 -35.68 -27.44 -24.89
C ASN A 417 -36.49 -27.73 -23.60
N ALA A 418 -35.98 -28.61 -22.72
CA ALA A 418 -36.60 -28.96 -21.44
C ALA A 418 -36.26 -27.98 -20.30
N VAL A 419 -35.20 -27.19 -20.48
CA VAL A 419 -34.77 -26.12 -19.58
C VAL A 419 -34.38 -24.88 -20.39
N PRO A 420 -35.36 -24.06 -20.82
CA PRO A 420 -35.08 -22.79 -21.49
C PRO A 420 -34.12 -21.91 -20.66
N GLY A 421 -33.16 -21.27 -21.33
CA GLY A 421 -32.14 -20.42 -20.68
C GLY A 421 -31.00 -21.16 -19.98
N LEU A 422 -30.94 -22.51 -20.01
CA LEU A 422 -29.87 -23.30 -19.38
C LEU A 422 -28.46 -22.95 -19.91
N ALA A 423 -28.36 -22.69 -21.23
CA ALA A 423 -27.12 -22.29 -21.87
C ALA A 423 -26.65 -20.90 -21.41
N ASP A 424 -27.55 -19.93 -21.35
CA ASP A 424 -27.27 -18.56 -20.91
C ASP A 424 -26.93 -18.50 -19.42
N ALA A 425 -27.58 -19.32 -18.60
CA ALA A 425 -27.23 -19.51 -17.21
C ALA A 425 -25.80 -20.06 -17.06
N TYR A 426 -25.44 -21.13 -17.77
CA TYR A 426 -24.08 -21.68 -17.76
C TYR A 426 -23.04 -20.65 -18.20
N ALA A 427 -23.28 -19.95 -19.31
CA ALA A 427 -22.39 -18.91 -19.82
C ALA A 427 -22.24 -17.75 -18.83
N THR A 428 -23.33 -17.33 -18.18
CA THR A 428 -23.34 -16.26 -17.17
C THR A 428 -22.50 -16.65 -15.95
N ILE A 429 -22.69 -17.85 -15.40
CA ILE A 429 -21.93 -18.35 -14.25
C ILE A 429 -20.43 -18.48 -14.62
N CYS A 430 -20.11 -19.07 -15.77
CA CYS A 430 -18.73 -19.19 -16.26
C CYS A 430 -18.05 -17.84 -16.53
N SER A 431 -18.83 -16.77 -16.77
CA SER A 431 -18.32 -15.40 -16.93
C SER A 431 -18.04 -14.68 -15.59
N GLY A 432 -18.53 -15.22 -14.47
CA GLY A 432 -18.33 -14.65 -13.12
C GLY A 432 -19.15 -13.39 -12.83
N LYS A 433 -20.28 -13.18 -13.52
CA LYS A 433 -21.07 -11.93 -13.44
C LYS A 433 -22.26 -11.94 -12.46
N SER A 434 -22.57 -13.07 -11.81
CA SER A 434 -23.85 -13.27 -11.10
C SER A 434 -23.71 -13.86 -9.69
N THR A 435 -24.46 -13.31 -8.74
CA THR A 435 -25.05 -14.09 -7.63
C THR A 435 -26.24 -14.92 -8.17
N LEU A 436 -26.62 -16.01 -7.49
CA LEU A 436 -27.60 -16.97 -8.02
C LEU A 436 -28.99 -16.35 -8.28
N PRO A 437 -29.66 -16.67 -9.40
CA PRO A 437 -31.07 -16.35 -9.61
C PRO A 437 -31.98 -17.16 -8.68
N SER A 438 -32.89 -16.50 -7.97
CA SER A 438 -33.83 -17.11 -7.03
C SER A 438 -35.08 -17.76 -7.67
N LYS A 439 -35.04 -18.08 -8.97
CA LYS A 439 -36.20 -18.50 -9.78
C LYS A 439 -36.07 -19.91 -10.39
N ILE A 440 -35.45 -20.85 -9.67
CA ILE A 440 -35.69 -22.29 -9.88
C ILE A 440 -36.15 -22.86 -8.54
N ALA A 441 -37.44 -23.18 -8.44
CA ALA A 441 -38.04 -23.69 -7.21
C ALA A 441 -37.64 -25.17 -6.97
N LYS A 442 -37.39 -25.53 -5.72
CA LYS A 442 -37.34 -26.93 -5.28
C LYS A 442 -38.77 -27.41 -4.97
N PRO A 443 -39.18 -28.63 -5.37
CA PRO A 443 -40.18 -29.37 -4.62
C PRO A 443 -39.59 -29.78 -3.25
N SER A 444 -40.43 -29.90 -2.24
CA SER A 444 -40.03 -30.15 -0.86
C SER A 444 -39.81 -31.64 -0.56
N LEU A 445 -38.69 -31.96 0.10
CA LEU A 445 -38.63 -33.05 1.06
C LEU A 445 -38.01 -32.49 2.34
N ALA A 446 -38.67 -32.66 3.48
CA ALA A 446 -38.38 -31.90 4.70
C ALA A 446 -37.90 -32.79 5.84
N VAL A 447 -36.61 -32.68 6.18
CA VAL A 447 -36.08 -32.89 7.53
C VAL A 447 -34.95 -31.87 7.75
N ALA A 448 -34.91 -31.27 8.95
CA ALA A 448 -33.83 -30.45 9.51
C ALA A 448 -33.38 -29.16 8.77
N GLY A 449 -33.78 -28.02 9.33
CA GLY A 449 -32.78 -27.04 9.81
C GLY A 449 -32.51 -25.81 8.95
N ASP A 450 -33.12 -24.69 9.34
CA ASP A 450 -32.95 -23.33 8.82
C ASP A 450 -31.51 -22.87 8.53
N MET A 451 -31.29 -22.28 7.35
CA MET A 451 -30.85 -20.87 7.20
C MET A 451 -30.66 -20.46 5.72
N LEU A 452 -30.66 -19.13 5.51
CA LEU A 452 -30.21 -18.35 4.33
C LEU A 452 -31.28 -17.73 3.43
N ARG A 453 -31.72 -16.51 3.79
CA ARG A 453 -32.02 -15.43 2.84
C ARG A 453 -31.27 -14.16 3.21
N LEU A 454 -30.25 -13.82 2.43
CA LEU A 454 -29.68 -12.47 2.38
C LEU A 454 -29.44 -12.08 0.92
N SER A 455 -30.22 -11.13 0.43
CA SER A 455 -30.08 -10.53 -0.90
C SER A 455 -29.26 -9.24 -0.82
N CYS A 456 -28.16 -9.16 -1.59
CA CYS A 456 -27.37 -7.94 -1.64
C CYS A 456 -28.12 -6.79 -2.35
N CYS A 457 -28.04 -5.57 -1.82
CA CYS A 457 -28.12 -4.35 -2.60
C CYS A 457 -27.12 -3.31 -2.08
N ARG A 458 -26.62 -2.46 -2.99
CA ARG A 458 -25.76 -1.31 -2.68
C ARG A 458 -26.61 -0.04 -2.55
N PRO A 459 -26.21 0.93 -1.73
CA PRO A 459 -26.58 2.32 -1.95
C PRO A 459 -25.60 2.99 -2.94
N THR A 460 -26.14 3.61 -3.98
CA THR A 460 -25.52 4.76 -4.67
C THR A 460 -26.26 6.03 -4.23
N ALA A 461 -25.62 7.19 -4.31
CA ALA A 461 -26.09 8.40 -3.63
C ALA A 461 -27.11 9.23 -4.43
N GLY A 462 -27.95 9.96 -3.70
CA GLY A 462 -28.45 11.29 -4.11
C GLY A 462 -29.96 11.40 -4.34
N GLY A 463 -30.52 12.53 -3.90
CA GLY A 463 -31.89 12.96 -4.21
C GLY A 463 -32.97 12.51 -3.23
N GLY A 464 -33.91 13.41 -2.95
CA GLY A 464 -35.15 13.13 -2.23
C GLY A 464 -36.16 14.25 -2.48
N LEU A 465 -37.46 14.00 -2.28
CA LEU A 465 -38.53 15.01 -2.28
C LEU A 465 -39.84 14.42 -1.73
N ALA A 466 -40.49 15.19 -0.83
CA ALA A 466 -41.94 15.34 -0.55
C ALA A 466 -42.93 14.14 -0.43
N GLY A 467 -43.97 14.32 0.40
CA GLY A 467 -45.16 13.44 0.55
C GLY A 467 -45.09 12.50 1.77
N ALA A 468 -45.64 12.78 2.97
CA ALA A 468 -47.00 13.19 3.37
C ALA A 468 -48.02 12.01 3.31
N MET A 469 -48.99 11.84 4.22
CA MET A 469 -49.53 12.77 5.24
C MET A 469 -50.41 12.06 6.32
N LEU A 470 -50.79 12.79 7.40
CA LEU A 470 -51.88 12.52 8.39
C LEU A 470 -51.64 11.44 9.50
N HIS A 471 -52.19 11.56 10.73
CA HIS A 471 -52.89 12.68 11.40
C HIS A 471 -52.82 12.56 12.95
N LEU A 472 -52.76 13.68 13.67
CA LEU A 472 -53.82 14.11 14.61
C LEU A 472 -53.56 15.56 15.13
N LEU A 473 -54.66 16.25 15.46
CA LEU A 473 -54.85 17.65 15.90
C LEU A 473 -56.13 17.67 16.79
N PRO A 474 -56.67 18.78 17.35
CA PRO A 474 -56.35 20.22 17.18
C PRO A 474 -56.04 20.95 18.53
N LEU A 475 -55.78 22.27 18.60
CA LEU A 475 -56.70 23.45 18.72
C LEU A 475 -55.80 24.72 18.91
N LEU A 476 -56.15 26.02 18.78
CA LEU A 476 -57.34 26.77 18.32
C LEU A 476 -57.00 28.27 18.02
N ARG A 477 -57.29 28.78 16.80
CA ARG A 477 -57.53 30.22 16.41
C ARG A 477 -56.42 31.29 16.69
N ALA A 478 -56.47 32.55 16.21
CA ALA A 478 -56.83 33.25 14.94
C ALA A 478 -56.52 34.79 15.13
N ARG A 479 -56.58 35.78 14.22
CA ARG A 479 -56.86 35.98 12.76
C ARG A 479 -56.33 37.39 12.33
N ALA A 480 -56.07 37.61 11.02
CA ALA A 480 -56.06 38.93 10.31
C ALA A 480 -54.98 40.00 10.68
N ALA A 481 -54.73 41.09 9.92
CA ALA A 481 -54.73 41.37 8.45
C ALA A 481 -54.11 42.77 8.11
N THR A 482 -53.97 43.08 6.81
CA THR A 482 -53.83 44.42 6.14
C THR A 482 -52.62 45.36 6.36
N HIS A 483 -51.91 45.68 5.25
CA HIS A 483 -51.63 47.01 4.63
C HIS A 483 -51.71 48.33 5.46
N LEU A 484 -50.97 49.44 5.22
CA LEU A 484 -50.17 49.91 4.05
C LEU A 484 -48.89 50.76 4.47
N PRO A 485 -48.33 51.83 3.82
CA PRO A 485 -46.89 51.86 3.48
C PRO A 485 -46.11 53.17 3.86
N THR A 486 -45.15 53.57 3.00
CA THR A 486 -44.30 54.80 2.93
C THR A 486 -42.93 54.71 3.65
N SER A 487 -41.83 55.26 3.11
CA SER A 487 -41.54 55.77 1.74
C SER A 487 -40.03 55.80 1.45
N SER A 488 -39.63 55.79 0.18
CA SER A 488 -38.24 55.97 -0.27
C SER A 488 -38.12 57.07 -1.34
N LEU A 489 -37.32 58.10 -1.06
CA LEU A 489 -36.75 59.16 -1.92
C LEU A 489 -35.80 59.98 -0.99
N ASP A 490 -34.79 60.74 -1.41
CA ASP A 490 -34.38 61.15 -2.77
C ASP A 490 -32.84 61.29 -2.90
N LEU A 491 -32.36 61.60 -4.10
CA LEU A 491 -30.97 61.95 -4.42
C LEU A 491 -30.58 63.36 -3.92
N SER A 492 -29.28 63.57 -3.65
CA SER A 492 -28.52 64.63 -4.33
C SER A 492 -27.01 64.57 -4.08
N ARG A 493 -26.22 65.03 -5.06
CA ARG A 493 -24.79 65.34 -4.92
C ARG A 493 -24.62 66.85 -4.76
N ARG A 494 -23.76 67.30 -3.84
CA ARG A 494 -22.82 68.43 -4.10
C ARG A 494 -21.66 68.49 -3.11
N ARG A 495 -20.61 69.22 -3.50
CA ARG A 495 -19.37 69.51 -2.74
C ARG A 495 -19.44 70.91 -2.13
N ARG A 496 -18.43 71.21 -1.28
CA ARG A 496 -17.95 72.53 -0.76
C ARG A 496 -18.44 72.84 0.66
N LEU A 497 -17.65 73.45 1.55
CA LEU A 497 -16.20 73.76 1.56
C LEU A 497 -15.73 73.93 3.02
N LEU A 498 -14.40 73.78 3.23
CA LEU A 498 -13.54 74.28 4.32
C LEU A 498 -14.17 74.78 5.64
N LEU A 499 -13.64 74.28 6.77
CA LEU A 499 -12.79 75.09 7.66
C LEU A 499 -11.88 74.17 8.51
N SER A 500 -10.83 74.74 9.10
CA SER A 500 -9.68 74.00 9.63
C SER A 500 -9.48 74.14 11.14
N THR A 501 -9.12 73.06 11.82
CA THR A 501 -8.48 73.10 13.15
C THR A 501 -7.30 72.13 13.23
N ALA A 502 -6.20 72.63 13.78
CA ALA A 502 -4.86 72.05 13.92
C ALA A 502 -4.73 70.52 14.02
N ALA A 503 -3.67 69.99 13.38
CA ALA A 503 -3.20 68.63 13.60
C ALA A 503 -2.70 68.45 15.04
N ARG A 504 -3.42 67.64 15.84
CA ARG A 504 -2.80 66.97 16.99
C ARG A 504 -1.99 65.79 16.47
N SER A 505 -0.68 65.81 16.70
CA SER A 505 0.20 64.66 16.45
C SER A 505 -0.24 63.49 17.33
N ALA A 506 -0.94 62.52 16.75
CA ALA A 506 -1.20 61.26 17.41
C ALA A 506 0.14 60.52 17.53
N ALA A 507 0.67 60.43 18.75
CA ALA A 507 1.91 59.70 19.01
C ALA A 507 1.77 58.27 18.49
N ALA A 508 2.60 57.92 17.50
CA ALA A 508 2.46 56.65 16.78
C ALA A 508 2.53 55.48 17.77
N THR A 509 1.47 54.67 17.81
CA THR A 509 1.42 53.48 18.67
C THR A 509 2.60 52.57 18.35
N PRO A 510 3.41 52.18 19.36
CA PRO A 510 4.61 51.40 19.11
C PRO A 510 4.22 50.05 18.50
N PHE A 511 4.77 49.73 17.32
CA PHE A 511 4.36 48.59 16.50
C PHE A 511 4.30 47.27 17.29
N SER A 512 3.07 46.82 17.57
CA SER A 512 2.77 45.59 18.28
C SER A 512 2.86 44.41 17.32
N VAL A 513 3.96 43.65 17.42
CA VAL A 513 4.20 42.46 16.60
C VAL A 513 3.11 41.40 16.79
N GLU A 514 2.53 41.32 17.99
CA GLU A 514 1.52 40.31 18.33
C GLU A 514 0.14 40.65 17.75
N GLU A 515 -0.28 41.90 17.87
CA GLU A 515 -1.50 42.46 17.30
C GLU A 515 -1.48 42.38 15.77
N TYR A 516 -0.37 42.80 15.14
CA TYR A 516 -0.14 42.64 13.70
C TYR A 516 -0.25 41.18 13.22
N LEU A 517 0.20 40.21 14.01
CA LEU A 517 0.09 38.78 13.68
C LEU A 517 -1.35 38.27 13.77
N VAL A 518 -2.19 38.82 14.64
CA VAL A 518 -3.62 38.51 14.72
C VAL A 518 -4.35 39.18 13.55
N ASP A 519 -4.25 40.51 13.44
CA ASP A 519 -5.11 41.31 12.57
C ASP A 519 -4.69 41.25 11.09
N THR A 520 -3.38 41.33 10.80
CA THR A 520 -2.90 41.26 9.41
C THR A 520 -2.68 39.82 8.98
N CYS A 521 -1.97 39.01 9.79
CA CYS A 521 -1.62 37.63 9.42
C CYS A 521 -2.67 36.56 9.75
N GLY A 522 -3.71 36.86 10.55
CA GLY A 522 -4.81 35.93 10.85
C GLY A 522 -4.48 34.81 11.83
N LEU A 523 -3.46 34.98 12.69
CA LEU A 523 -3.13 34.00 13.74
C LEU A 523 -4.09 34.11 14.92
N THR A 524 -4.34 33.01 15.63
CA THR A 524 -4.94 33.09 16.97
C THR A 524 -3.95 33.71 17.96
N GLY A 525 -4.42 34.41 19.00
CA GLY A 525 -3.53 35.06 20.00
C GLY A 525 -2.47 34.10 20.59
N ALA A 526 -2.82 32.85 20.85
CA ALA A 526 -1.87 31.83 21.33
C ALA A 526 -0.79 31.44 20.30
N GLN A 527 -1.08 31.54 19.00
CA GLN A 527 -0.08 31.39 17.94
C GLN A 527 0.74 32.69 17.79
N ALA A 528 0.10 33.85 17.85
CA ALA A 528 0.75 35.16 17.78
C ALA A 528 1.78 35.33 18.90
N LEU A 529 1.42 35.06 20.17
CA LEU A 529 2.32 35.09 21.33
C LEU A 529 3.49 34.10 21.27
N LYS A 530 3.33 33.01 20.51
CA LYS A 530 4.39 32.03 20.23
C LYS A 530 5.30 32.47 19.08
N ALA A 531 4.78 33.27 18.16
CA ALA A 531 5.48 33.78 16.99
C ALA A 531 6.21 35.11 17.25
N SER A 532 5.61 36.03 18.01
CA SER A 532 6.18 37.33 18.43
C SER A 532 7.54 37.17 19.10
N LYS A 533 7.69 36.13 19.93
CA LYS A 533 8.96 35.73 20.58
C LYS A 533 10.12 35.40 19.62
N LYS A 534 9.85 35.10 18.34
CA LYS A 534 10.87 34.93 17.28
C LYS A 534 11.11 36.20 16.45
N LEU A 535 10.28 37.20 16.64
CA LEU A 535 10.16 38.42 15.82
C LEU A 535 10.38 39.69 16.66
N SER A 536 11.03 39.56 17.82
CA SER A 536 11.32 40.65 18.78
C SER A 536 12.12 41.83 18.22
N HIS A 537 12.75 41.66 17.06
CA HIS A 537 13.50 42.69 16.32
C HIS A 537 12.66 43.38 15.23
N LEU A 538 11.40 43.00 15.04
CA LEU A 538 10.50 43.58 14.06
C LEU A 538 9.88 44.87 14.63
N ARG A 539 10.06 46.00 13.96
CA ARG A 539 9.65 47.34 14.43
C ARG A 539 8.72 48.10 13.47
N SER A 540 8.32 47.47 12.36
CA SER A 540 7.50 48.09 11.31
C SER A 540 6.85 47.00 10.43
N PRO A 541 5.62 47.21 9.92
CA PRO A 541 4.92 46.27 9.05
C PRO A 541 5.45 46.27 7.59
N ALA A 542 6.24 47.26 7.16
CA ALA A 542 6.65 47.39 5.76
C ALA A 542 7.46 46.18 5.21
N LYS A 543 8.22 45.47 6.06
CA LYS A 543 8.93 44.24 5.69
C LYS A 543 7.99 43.02 5.60
N PRO A 544 7.21 42.67 6.64
CA PRO A 544 6.30 41.52 6.55
C PRO A 544 5.22 41.73 5.49
N ASP A 545 4.66 42.93 5.31
CA ASP A 545 3.67 43.23 4.25
C ASP A 545 4.22 42.87 2.86
N ALA A 546 5.45 43.28 2.56
CA ALA A 546 6.11 42.95 1.28
C ALA A 546 6.32 41.44 1.09
N VAL A 547 6.60 40.68 2.17
CA VAL A 547 6.66 39.21 2.12
C VAL A 547 5.26 38.60 1.94
N LEU A 548 4.25 39.11 2.63
CA LEU A 548 2.86 38.64 2.51
C LEU A 548 2.30 38.87 1.09
N ALA A 549 2.60 40.00 0.47
CA ALA A 549 2.24 40.28 -0.93
C ALA A 549 2.88 39.30 -1.91
N VAL A 550 4.14 38.92 -1.69
CA VAL A 550 4.83 37.89 -2.49
C VAL A 550 4.20 36.50 -2.29
N LEU A 551 3.74 36.18 -1.08
CA LEU A 551 3.10 34.89 -0.76
C LEU A 551 1.65 34.81 -1.25
N SER A 552 0.89 35.90 -1.23
CA SER A 552 -0.48 35.94 -1.76
C SER A 552 -0.51 35.79 -3.28
N GLY A 553 0.53 36.26 -3.98
CA GLY A 553 0.80 36.01 -5.40
C GLY A 553 1.06 34.54 -5.79
N VAL A 554 0.86 33.59 -4.86
CA VAL A 554 0.89 32.13 -5.06
C VAL A 554 -0.52 31.51 -4.87
N GLY A 555 -1.56 32.32 -4.64
CA GLY A 555 -2.95 31.83 -4.50
C GLY A 555 -3.27 31.12 -3.18
N LEU A 556 -2.48 31.37 -2.11
CA LEU A 556 -2.79 30.92 -0.76
C LEU A 556 -4.06 31.61 -0.23
N SER A 557 -4.94 30.89 0.45
CA SER A 557 -6.03 31.52 1.21
C SER A 557 -5.47 32.24 2.45
N ARG A 558 -6.25 33.17 3.03
CA ARG A 558 -5.86 33.86 4.28
C ARG A 558 -5.60 32.88 5.43
N ALA A 559 -6.33 31.76 5.48
CA ALA A 559 -6.11 30.70 6.48
C ALA A 559 -4.83 29.88 6.20
N ASP A 560 -4.53 29.59 4.93
CA ASP A 560 -3.29 28.89 4.55
C ASP A 560 -2.06 29.76 4.81
N LEU A 561 -2.14 31.05 4.51
CA LEU A 561 -1.13 32.06 4.79
C LEU A 561 -0.88 32.18 6.30
N ALA A 562 -1.95 32.24 7.12
CA ALA A 562 -1.85 32.19 8.58
C ALA A 562 -1.14 30.91 9.07
N ALA A 563 -1.46 29.75 8.48
CA ALA A 563 -0.83 28.47 8.82
C ALA A 563 0.66 28.42 8.42
N VAL A 564 1.04 29.01 7.27
CA VAL A 564 2.44 29.16 6.86
C VAL A 564 3.22 30.05 7.82
N VAL A 565 2.67 31.22 8.17
CA VAL A 565 3.29 32.16 9.13
C VAL A 565 3.40 31.54 10.53
N ALA A 566 2.39 30.81 11.01
CA ALA A 566 2.45 30.10 12.29
C ALA A 566 3.50 28.95 12.30
N SER A 567 3.80 28.36 11.15
CA SER A 567 4.78 27.28 10.97
C SER A 567 6.23 27.79 10.95
N ASP A 568 6.48 28.92 10.26
CA ASP A 568 7.77 29.60 10.27
C ASP A 568 7.64 31.14 10.29
N PRO A 569 7.47 31.75 11.48
CA PRO A 569 7.29 33.20 11.59
C PRO A 569 8.45 34.02 11.01
N GLN A 570 9.67 33.49 11.05
CA GLN A 570 10.88 34.19 10.60
C GLN A 570 10.91 34.45 9.08
N LEU A 571 10.06 33.77 8.30
CA LEU A 571 9.80 34.09 6.90
C LEU A 571 9.43 35.58 6.72
N LEU A 572 8.70 36.17 7.67
CA LEU A 572 8.30 37.58 7.68
C LEU A 572 9.46 38.58 7.81
N CYS A 573 10.63 38.13 8.28
CA CYS A 573 11.85 38.95 8.37
C CYS A 573 12.74 38.84 7.13
N ALA A 574 12.41 37.96 6.18
CA ALA A 574 13.18 37.78 4.97
C ALA A 574 13.05 38.98 4.00
N ARG A 575 14.03 39.13 3.10
CA ARG A 575 13.91 40.08 1.98
C ARG A 575 12.90 39.55 0.96
N ALA A 576 11.84 40.32 0.68
CA ALA A 576 10.81 39.96 -0.29
C ALA A 576 11.40 39.54 -1.64
N ASP A 577 12.40 40.28 -2.16
CA ASP A 577 13.16 39.98 -3.38
C ASP A 577 13.74 38.55 -3.42
N ASN A 578 14.25 38.07 -2.28
CA ASN A 578 14.84 36.72 -2.16
C ASN A 578 13.75 35.64 -2.13
N ILE A 579 12.62 35.91 -1.47
CA ILE A 579 11.47 35.00 -1.43
C ILE A 579 10.84 34.91 -2.83
N ALA A 580 10.62 36.04 -3.49
CA ALA A 580 10.09 36.12 -4.86
C ALA A 580 10.99 35.38 -5.86
N ARG A 581 12.31 35.59 -5.82
CA ARG A 581 13.28 34.90 -6.69
C ARG A 581 13.29 33.38 -6.47
N ARG A 582 13.14 32.92 -5.22
CA ARG A 582 13.06 31.49 -4.89
C ARG A 582 11.72 30.86 -5.31
N ILE A 583 10.61 31.59 -5.21
CA ILE A 583 9.30 31.17 -5.75
C ILE A 583 9.33 31.11 -7.28
N ALA A 584 9.94 32.09 -7.95
CA ALA A 584 10.17 32.03 -9.40
C ALA A 584 11.04 30.81 -9.77
N SER A 585 12.12 30.54 -9.04
CA SER A 585 12.91 29.32 -9.26
C SER A 585 12.12 28.01 -9.10
N LEU A 586 11.09 27.97 -8.24
CA LEU A 586 10.16 26.83 -8.17
C LEU A 586 9.22 26.72 -9.38
N ARG A 587 8.77 27.85 -9.95
CA ARG A 587 7.99 27.89 -11.20
C ARG A 587 8.84 27.47 -12.40
N ASP A 588 10.00 28.09 -12.55
CA ASP A 588 10.78 28.08 -13.79
C ASP A 588 11.70 26.86 -13.93
N ARG A 589 12.40 26.50 -12.84
CA ARG A 589 13.33 25.34 -12.85
C ARG A 589 12.64 24.03 -12.49
N VAL A 590 11.88 24.03 -11.40
CA VAL A 590 11.21 22.82 -10.88
C VAL A 590 9.90 22.52 -11.61
N GLY A 591 9.29 23.52 -12.27
CA GLY A 591 8.04 23.35 -13.02
C GLY A 591 6.79 23.24 -12.15
N LEU A 592 6.81 23.76 -10.92
CA LEU A 592 5.66 23.73 -10.02
C LEU A 592 4.65 24.82 -10.37
N SER A 593 3.36 24.47 -10.37
CA SER A 593 2.28 25.47 -10.44
C SER A 593 2.03 26.13 -9.08
N ASP A 594 1.36 27.28 -9.07
CA ASP A 594 1.12 28.03 -7.83
C ASP A 594 0.38 27.23 -6.74
N PRO A 595 -0.69 26.47 -7.03
CA PRO A 595 -1.30 25.56 -6.04
C PRO A 595 -0.33 24.50 -5.48
N GLN A 596 0.66 24.06 -6.27
CA GLN A 596 1.71 23.15 -5.82
C GLN A 596 2.74 23.84 -4.93
N ILE A 597 3.13 25.08 -5.26
CA ILE A 597 4.01 25.89 -4.40
C ILE A 597 3.32 26.21 -3.08
N GLY A 598 2.03 26.59 -3.10
CA GLY A 598 1.23 26.75 -1.88
C GLY A 598 1.15 25.46 -1.04
N SER A 599 0.88 24.33 -1.68
CA SER A 599 0.90 23.01 -1.03
C SER A 599 2.27 22.64 -0.44
N PHE A 600 3.36 23.07 -1.07
CA PHE A 600 4.73 22.89 -0.58
C PHE A 600 5.04 23.76 0.64
N LEU A 601 4.65 25.04 0.62
CA LEU A 601 4.78 25.95 1.77
C LEU A 601 4.04 25.38 2.99
N LEU A 602 2.78 24.97 2.81
CA LEU A 602 1.94 24.30 3.82
C LEU A 602 2.51 22.97 4.32
N ALA A 603 3.23 22.22 3.48
CA ALA A 603 3.92 20.99 3.89
C ALA A 603 5.20 21.23 4.71
N GLY A 604 5.52 22.49 5.05
CA GLY A 604 6.72 22.88 5.80
C GLY A 604 7.87 23.40 4.93
N GLY A 605 7.66 23.51 3.62
CA GLY A 605 8.64 24.04 2.66
C GLY A 605 8.97 25.53 2.82
N ALA A 606 8.16 26.27 3.58
CA ALA A 606 8.38 27.67 3.94
C ALA A 606 9.79 27.93 4.52
N LYS A 607 10.28 27.02 5.37
CA LYS A 607 11.64 27.09 5.93
C LYS A 607 12.74 26.98 4.89
N GLY A 608 12.54 26.17 3.85
CA GLY A 608 13.47 26.07 2.72
C GLY A 608 13.49 27.36 1.90
N ILE A 609 12.31 27.91 1.60
CA ILE A 609 12.14 29.20 0.91
C ILE A 609 12.78 30.36 1.69
N HIS A 610 12.73 30.35 3.02
CA HIS A 610 13.44 31.30 3.88
C HIS A 610 14.97 31.05 3.94
N ALA A 611 15.42 29.81 4.12
CA ALA A 611 16.82 29.52 4.41
C ALA A 611 17.74 29.39 3.18
N CYS A 612 17.38 28.61 2.15
CA CYS A 612 18.34 28.09 1.16
C CYS A 612 17.84 28.16 -0.29
N ASP A 613 18.69 27.80 -1.27
CA ASP A 613 18.15 27.39 -2.57
C ASP A 613 17.46 26.03 -2.43
N VAL A 614 16.14 26.09 -2.41
CA VAL A 614 15.27 24.93 -2.31
C VAL A 614 14.98 24.30 -3.68
N ALA A 615 15.13 25.03 -4.79
CA ALA A 615 14.82 24.54 -6.13
C ALA A 615 15.72 23.35 -6.51
N SER A 616 17.04 23.50 -6.35
CA SER A 616 18.03 22.42 -6.57
C SER A 616 17.75 21.15 -5.73
N ARG A 617 17.11 21.29 -4.57
CA ARG A 617 16.75 20.17 -3.70
C ARG A 617 15.48 19.47 -4.19
N LEU A 618 14.50 20.21 -4.73
CA LEU A 618 13.29 19.61 -5.29
C LEU A 618 13.56 18.94 -6.65
N GLU A 619 14.44 19.50 -7.47
CA GLU A 619 14.97 18.89 -8.71
C GLU A 619 15.56 17.50 -8.46
N PHE A 620 16.24 17.31 -7.32
CA PHE A 620 16.74 16.00 -6.90
C PHE A 620 15.62 15.10 -6.33
N TRP A 621 14.86 15.59 -5.35
CA TRP A 621 13.94 14.76 -4.59
C TRP A 621 12.69 14.31 -5.38
N ILE A 622 12.17 15.12 -6.30
CA ILE A 622 10.95 14.78 -7.06
C ILE A 622 11.18 13.57 -7.99
N PRO A 623 12.26 13.50 -8.80
CA PRO A 623 12.60 12.29 -9.54
C PRO A 623 12.98 11.10 -8.64
N PHE A 624 13.77 11.32 -7.58
CA PHE A 624 14.24 10.25 -6.68
C PHE A 624 13.09 9.54 -5.96
N LEU A 625 12.10 10.29 -5.48
CA LEU A 625 10.88 9.77 -4.83
C LEU A 625 9.76 9.45 -5.84
N GLY A 626 10.01 9.68 -7.13
CA GLY A 626 9.10 9.44 -8.25
C GLY A 626 7.82 10.29 -8.29
N SER A 627 7.59 11.16 -7.31
CA SER A 627 6.39 12.02 -7.24
C SER A 627 6.51 13.14 -6.21
N PHE A 628 6.06 14.34 -6.59
CA PHE A 628 5.93 15.51 -5.70
C PHE A 628 5.01 15.21 -4.49
N GLU A 629 3.88 14.54 -4.70
CA GLU A 629 2.96 14.12 -3.63
C GLU A 629 3.60 13.21 -2.57
N THR A 630 4.63 12.44 -2.93
CA THR A 630 5.37 11.63 -1.95
C THR A 630 6.36 12.47 -1.16
N LEU A 631 6.98 13.48 -1.78
CA LEU A 631 7.81 14.46 -1.09
C LEU A 631 6.97 15.30 -0.11
N LEU A 632 5.82 15.85 -0.52
CA LEU A 632 4.92 16.61 0.36
C LEU A 632 4.52 15.81 1.61
N ARG A 633 4.22 14.51 1.45
CA ARG A 633 3.87 13.62 2.56
C ARG A 633 5.02 13.41 3.55
N ILE A 634 6.26 13.40 3.07
CA ILE A 634 7.45 13.26 3.91
C ILE A 634 7.78 14.59 4.62
N LEU A 635 7.67 15.73 3.92
CA LEU A 635 7.98 17.05 4.48
C LEU A 635 7.11 17.42 5.68
N LYS A 636 5.83 17.03 5.67
CA LYS A 636 4.91 17.19 6.81
C LYS A 636 5.41 16.51 8.10
N GLY A 637 6.30 15.50 7.99
CA GLY A 637 6.97 14.86 9.12
C GLY A 637 8.44 15.24 9.32
N ASN A 638 9.16 15.61 8.25
CA ASN A 638 10.55 16.08 8.31
C ASN A 638 10.85 17.16 7.27
N ASN A 639 10.69 18.43 7.65
CA ASN A 639 11.05 19.58 6.83
C ASN A 639 12.57 19.78 6.66
N VAL A 640 13.42 19.12 7.48
CA VAL A 640 14.89 19.19 7.35
C VAL A 640 15.38 18.58 6.03
N LEU A 641 14.59 17.70 5.39
CA LEU A 641 14.92 17.06 4.11
C LEU A 641 15.18 18.05 2.96
N VAL A 642 14.61 19.25 3.03
CA VAL A 642 14.83 20.37 2.08
C VAL A 642 15.68 21.50 2.67
N LEU A 643 16.29 21.28 3.83
CA LEU A 643 17.29 22.18 4.44
C LEU A 643 18.70 21.57 4.32
N SER A 644 18.84 20.27 4.59
CA SER A 644 20.11 19.52 4.48
C SER A 644 20.83 19.75 3.15
N ASP A 645 22.16 19.73 3.19
CA ASP A 645 23.02 19.91 2.02
C ASP A 645 22.95 18.69 1.09
N LEU A 646 22.83 18.94 -0.22
CA LEU A 646 22.69 17.87 -1.21
C LEU A 646 24.00 17.10 -1.41
N GLU A 647 25.13 17.80 -1.45
CA GLU A 647 26.45 17.23 -1.76
C GLU A 647 27.16 16.72 -0.51
N LYS A 648 27.01 17.41 0.63
CA LYS A 648 27.74 17.11 1.88
C LYS A 648 27.00 16.14 2.81
N VAL A 649 25.70 15.93 2.62
CA VAL A 649 24.87 15.10 3.51
C VAL A 649 24.02 14.11 2.73
N ILE A 650 23.13 14.57 1.86
CA ILE A 650 22.12 13.71 1.22
C ILE A 650 22.77 12.68 0.27
N LYS A 651 23.65 13.12 -0.65
CA LYS A 651 24.34 12.22 -1.58
C LYS A 651 25.27 11.22 -0.88
N PRO A 652 26.15 11.60 0.07
CA PRO A 652 26.96 10.64 0.84
C PRO A 652 26.11 9.61 1.59
N ASN A 653 25.04 10.03 2.26
CA ASN A 653 24.12 9.11 2.95
C ASN A 653 23.46 8.12 1.98
N ILE A 654 23.14 8.53 0.75
CA ILE A 654 22.59 7.65 -0.28
C ILE A 654 23.67 6.70 -0.85
N ALA A 655 24.89 7.18 -1.10
CA ALA A 655 26.01 6.37 -1.57
C ALA A 655 26.36 5.25 -0.57
N LEU A 656 26.53 5.59 0.71
CA LEU A 656 26.78 4.63 1.79
C LEU A 656 25.67 3.55 1.90
N LEU A 657 24.41 3.92 1.70
CA LEU A 657 23.31 2.95 1.67
C LEU A 657 23.33 2.05 0.41
N GLN A 658 23.80 2.57 -0.74
CA GLN A 658 24.01 1.77 -1.95
C GLN A 658 25.21 0.81 -1.82
N GLU A 659 26.30 1.23 -1.16
CA GLU A 659 27.44 0.39 -0.79
C GLU A 659 27.04 -0.72 0.19
N CYS A 660 26.06 -0.45 1.07
CA CYS A 660 25.39 -1.47 1.87
C CYS A 660 24.42 -2.37 1.07
N GLY A 661 24.44 -2.32 -0.26
CA GLY A 661 23.66 -3.18 -1.15
C GLY A 661 22.18 -2.79 -1.33
N LEU A 662 21.75 -1.63 -0.81
CA LEU A 662 20.35 -1.21 -0.93
C LEU A 662 20.09 -0.57 -2.30
N THR A 663 19.04 -1.03 -2.98
CA THR A 663 18.63 -0.44 -4.26
C THR A 663 18.08 0.97 -4.06
N VAL A 664 18.21 1.84 -5.07
CA VAL A 664 17.57 3.17 -5.09
C VAL A 664 16.06 3.08 -4.78
N CYS A 665 15.40 2.00 -5.24
CA CYS A 665 13.99 1.73 -4.96
C CYS A 665 13.71 1.41 -3.48
N ASP A 666 14.67 0.82 -2.75
CA ASP A 666 14.55 0.58 -1.31
C ASP A 666 14.89 1.81 -0.48
N ILE A 667 15.92 2.56 -0.89
CA ILE A 667 16.30 3.84 -0.27
C ILE A 667 15.14 4.85 -0.39
N ALA A 668 14.52 4.98 -1.57
CA ALA A 668 13.32 5.80 -1.76
C ALA A 668 12.10 5.32 -0.93
N LYS A 669 11.99 4.01 -0.63
CA LYS A 669 10.97 3.50 0.31
C LYS A 669 11.28 3.87 1.76
N MET A 670 12.55 3.92 2.17
CA MET A 670 13.01 4.30 3.52
C MET A 670 12.65 5.75 3.86
N ALA A 671 12.77 6.68 2.90
CA ALA A 671 12.46 8.10 3.09
C ALA A 671 11.04 8.37 3.65
N ARG A 672 10.10 7.42 3.52
CA ARG A 672 8.73 7.52 4.04
C ARG A 672 8.56 7.15 5.52
N PHE A 673 9.50 6.43 6.13
CA PHE A 673 9.42 5.98 7.54
C PHE A 673 10.66 6.30 8.38
N ALA A 674 11.80 6.52 7.73
CA ALA A 674 13.06 6.92 8.35
C ALA A 674 13.68 8.11 7.59
N PRO A 675 12.97 9.26 7.44
CA PRO A 675 13.51 10.41 6.71
C PRO A 675 14.75 11.01 7.36
N ARG A 676 15.01 10.72 8.65
CA ARG A 676 16.24 11.11 9.36
C ARG A 676 17.51 10.49 8.75
N MET A 677 17.42 9.31 8.13
CA MET A 677 18.53 8.65 7.42
C MET A 677 19.23 9.55 6.39
N PHE A 678 18.50 10.50 5.82
CA PHE A 678 18.98 11.38 4.75
C PHE A 678 19.49 12.73 5.26
N THR A 679 19.13 13.10 6.49
CA THR A 679 19.42 14.40 7.10
C THR A 679 20.44 14.33 8.24
N SER A 680 20.73 13.14 8.78
CA SER A 680 21.81 12.89 9.73
C SER A 680 23.20 13.08 9.11
N ASN A 681 24.19 13.36 9.95
CA ASN A 681 25.60 13.37 9.55
C ASN A 681 26.02 11.96 9.06
N PRO A 682 26.77 11.82 7.95
CA PRO A 682 27.25 10.53 7.46
C PRO A 682 27.88 9.62 8.53
N LYS A 683 28.68 10.16 9.46
CA LYS A 683 29.26 9.39 10.58
C LYS A 683 28.22 8.79 11.54
N GLN A 684 27.04 9.40 11.64
CA GLN A 684 25.91 8.80 12.38
C GLN A 684 25.26 7.68 11.58
N VAL A 685 25.16 7.83 10.25
CA VAL A 685 24.61 6.80 9.34
C VAL A 685 25.52 5.58 9.28
N GLU A 686 26.84 5.76 9.27
CA GLU A 686 27.84 4.70 9.49
C GLU A 686 27.57 3.96 10.82
N GLY A 687 27.31 4.68 11.91
CA GLY A 687 26.91 4.09 13.19
C GLY A 687 25.59 3.30 13.12
N PHE A 688 24.59 3.78 12.38
CA PHE A 688 23.31 3.08 12.19
C PHE A 688 23.46 1.79 11.37
N VAL A 689 24.39 1.78 10.40
CA VAL A 689 24.80 0.61 9.63
C VAL A 689 25.55 -0.37 10.54
N ARG A 690 26.57 0.09 11.27
CA ARG A 690 27.39 -0.73 12.18
C ARG A 690 26.52 -1.47 13.21
N ARG A 691 25.55 -0.80 13.84
CA ARG A 691 24.61 -1.43 14.78
C ARG A 691 23.67 -2.46 14.14
N ALA A 692 23.40 -2.37 12.84
CA ALA A 692 22.63 -3.38 12.11
C ALA A 692 23.48 -4.62 11.75
N ASP A 693 24.77 -4.42 11.46
CA ASP A 693 25.75 -5.50 11.28
C ASP A 693 26.06 -6.19 12.64
N GLU A 694 26.20 -5.43 13.74
CA GLU A 694 26.37 -5.93 15.13
C GLU A 694 25.21 -6.83 15.59
N LEU A 695 23.97 -6.51 15.17
CA LEU A 695 22.80 -7.38 15.40
C LEU A 695 22.72 -8.57 14.43
N GLY A 696 23.72 -8.76 13.55
CA GLY A 696 23.82 -9.89 12.64
C GLY A 696 22.76 -9.91 11.54
N VAL A 697 22.23 -8.76 11.13
CA VAL A 697 21.27 -8.68 10.01
C VAL A 697 22.04 -8.65 8.69
N PRO A 698 21.96 -9.68 7.81
CA PRO A 698 22.74 -9.67 6.58
C PRO A 698 22.33 -8.50 5.68
N ARG A 699 23.30 -7.78 5.12
CA ARG A 699 23.04 -6.63 4.23
C ARG A 699 22.19 -6.97 2.99
N THR A 700 22.29 -8.21 2.51
CA THR A 700 21.45 -8.80 1.45
C THR A 700 20.00 -9.06 1.86
N SER A 701 19.67 -9.01 3.16
CA SER A 701 18.33 -9.26 3.68
C SER A 701 17.39 -8.08 3.40
N GLY A 702 16.16 -8.40 2.99
CA GLY A 702 15.07 -7.42 2.92
C GLY A 702 14.75 -6.72 4.26
N GLN A 703 15.29 -7.21 5.40
CA GLN A 703 15.15 -6.59 6.71
C GLN A 703 16.22 -5.51 7.01
N PHE A 704 17.38 -5.50 6.34
CA PHE A 704 18.49 -4.60 6.68
C PHE A 704 18.09 -3.11 6.64
N LYS A 705 17.41 -2.70 5.56
CA LYS A 705 16.82 -1.35 5.38
C LYS A 705 15.82 -0.94 6.47
N TYR A 706 15.15 -1.89 7.11
CA TYR A 706 14.27 -1.58 8.24
C TYR A 706 15.05 -1.46 9.54
N MET A 707 16.05 -2.31 9.79
CA MET A 707 16.93 -2.21 10.95
C MET A 707 17.68 -0.87 10.98
N VAL A 708 18.41 -0.55 9.92
CA VAL A 708 19.14 0.73 9.77
C VAL A 708 18.19 1.92 9.87
N GLY A 709 17.02 1.85 9.22
CA GLY A 709 16.00 2.91 9.29
C GLY A 709 15.38 3.11 10.69
N ILE A 710 15.33 2.08 11.53
CA ILE A 710 14.91 2.19 12.94
C ILE A 710 16.01 2.87 13.75
N PHE A 711 17.28 2.54 13.51
CA PHE A 711 18.42 3.13 14.20
C PHE A 711 18.64 4.63 13.98
N ALA A 712 18.08 5.24 12.91
CA ALA A 712 18.01 6.69 12.76
C ALA A 712 16.84 7.37 13.53
N ASN A 713 15.88 6.57 14.01
CA ASN A 713 14.71 7.05 14.74
C ASN A 713 14.83 6.84 16.27
N ILE A 714 15.70 5.93 16.73
CA ILE A 714 15.95 5.63 18.16
C ILE A 714 17.40 5.91 18.55
N SER A 715 17.66 6.25 19.82
CA SER A 715 19.02 6.34 20.35
C SER A 715 19.62 4.95 20.62
N GLU A 716 20.94 4.90 20.79
CA GLU A 716 21.68 3.66 21.07
C GLU A 716 21.20 3.01 22.38
N GLY A 717 21.22 3.76 23.48
CA GLY A 717 20.73 3.28 24.78
C GLY A 717 19.25 2.85 24.76
N SER A 718 18.39 3.50 23.98
CA SER A 718 17.00 3.05 23.81
C SER A 718 16.88 1.73 23.04
N ALA A 719 17.83 1.37 22.18
CA ALA A 719 17.83 0.05 21.53
C ALA A 719 18.23 -1.04 22.54
N THR A 720 19.31 -0.81 23.30
CA THR A 720 19.82 -1.74 24.31
C THR A 720 18.81 -1.97 25.43
N ALA A 721 18.25 -0.89 26.00
CA ALA A 721 17.22 -0.98 27.05
C ALA A 721 15.97 -1.76 26.59
N ARG A 722 15.56 -1.63 25.32
CA ARG A 722 14.46 -2.41 24.74
C ARG A 722 14.80 -3.88 24.56
N MET A 723 16.03 -4.21 24.17
CA MET A 723 16.49 -5.60 24.08
C MET A 723 16.51 -6.25 25.48
N GLU A 724 17.06 -5.57 26.49
CA GLU A 724 17.04 -6.05 27.87
C GLU A 724 15.62 -6.18 28.43
N TYR A 725 14.77 -5.18 28.20
CA TYR A 725 13.36 -5.21 28.60
C TYR A 725 12.64 -6.41 27.99
N LEU A 726 12.80 -6.65 26.68
CA LEU A 726 12.22 -7.79 25.99
C LEU A 726 12.75 -9.12 26.53
N SER A 727 14.06 -9.26 26.75
CA SER A 727 14.67 -10.47 27.30
C SER A 727 14.14 -10.78 28.69
N ARG A 728 14.08 -9.76 29.55
CA ARG A 728 13.55 -9.85 30.93
C ARG A 728 12.05 -10.17 30.97
N SER A 729 11.23 -9.47 30.18
CA SER A 729 9.77 -9.63 30.16
C SER A 729 9.28 -10.87 29.41
N LEU A 730 10.13 -11.51 28.59
CA LEU A 730 9.84 -12.78 27.92
C LEU A 730 10.62 -13.98 28.51
N GLY A 731 11.40 -13.77 29.58
CA GLY A 731 12.19 -14.82 30.23
C GLY A 731 13.19 -15.52 29.29
N CYS A 732 13.68 -14.84 28.25
CA CYS A 732 14.36 -15.48 27.12
C CYS A 732 15.81 -15.00 26.95
N SER A 733 16.68 -15.90 26.47
CA SER A 733 18.08 -15.55 26.21
C SER A 733 18.20 -14.52 25.08
N MET A 734 19.23 -13.67 25.19
CA MET A 734 19.50 -12.60 24.23
C MET A 734 19.65 -13.11 22.79
N ASP A 735 20.12 -14.35 22.58
CA ASP A 735 20.30 -14.92 21.24
C ASP A 735 18.99 -15.41 20.60
N LYS A 736 18.07 -15.97 21.40
CA LYS A 736 16.70 -16.26 20.96
C LYS A 736 15.99 -14.95 20.58
N LEU A 737 16.20 -13.88 21.35
CA LEU A 737 15.66 -12.55 21.05
C LEU A 737 16.31 -11.91 19.81
N ARG A 738 17.64 -11.95 19.67
CA ARG A 738 18.37 -11.50 18.47
C ARG A 738 17.84 -12.18 17.21
N SER A 739 17.61 -13.50 17.24
CA SER A 739 17.03 -14.22 16.09
C SER A 739 15.62 -13.74 15.72
N ALA A 740 14.77 -13.43 16.70
CA ALA A 740 13.44 -12.87 16.46
C ALA A 740 13.51 -11.44 15.88
N VAL A 741 14.43 -10.62 16.40
CA VAL A 741 14.66 -9.22 15.98
C VAL A 741 15.31 -9.13 14.58
N GLN A 742 16.23 -10.05 14.22
CA GLN A 742 16.76 -10.18 12.87
C GLN A 742 15.66 -10.49 11.84
N LYS A 743 14.71 -11.37 12.22
CA LYS A 743 13.55 -11.73 11.38
C LYS A 743 12.54 -10.58 11.26
N LEU A 744 12.43 -9.71 12.27
CA LEU A 744 11.48 -8.59 12.28
C LEU A 744 11.99 -7.39 13.12
N PRO A 745 12.85 -6.52 12.55
CA PRO A 745 13.47 -5.40 13.26
C PRO A 745 12.47 -4.42 13.90
N GLN A 746 11.25 -4.34 13.36
CA GLN A 746 10.22 -3.37 13.68
C GLN A 746 9.76 -3.42 15.15
N ILE A 747 10.06 -4.48 15.88
CA ILE A 747 9.83 -4.56 17.34
C ILE A 747 10.61 -3.47 18.09
N LEU A 748 11.87 -3.20 17.73
CA LEU A 748 12.70 -2.17 18.38
C LEU A 748 12.20 -0.74 18.15
N GLY A 749 11.33 -0.54 17.15
CA GLY A 749 10.66 0.75 16.92
C GLY A 749 9.55 1.08 17.92
N LEU A 750 9.07 0.11 18.70
CA LEU A 750 8.03 0.30 19.72
C LEU A 750 8.63 0.83 21.03
N SER A 751 7.85 1.59 21.81
CA SER A 751 8.25 1.98 23.18
C SER A 751 8.11 0.82 24.16
N GLU A 752 8.89 0.80 25.24
CA GLU A 752 8.75 -0.19 26.33
C GLU A 752 7.32 -0.26 26.88
N THR A 753 6.63 0.87 27.02
CA THR A 753 5.21 0.92 27.41
C THR A 753 4.28 0.18 26.43
N ASN A 754 4.54 0.30 25.12
CA ASN A 754 3.73 -0.36 24.09
C ASN A 754 4.06 -1.87 24.02
N LEU A 755 5.34 -2.23 24.19
CA LEU A 755 5.79 -3.61 24.31
C LEU A 755 5.21 -4.28 25.57
N GLY A 756 5.20 -3.59 26.71
CA GLY A 756 4.62 -4.07 27.97
C GLY A 756 3.17 -4.47 27.83
N SER A 757 2.28 -3.56 27.44
CA SER A 757 0.85 -3.88 27.25
C SER A 757 0.60 -4.93 26.15
N LYS A 758 1.55 -5.14 25.22
CA LYS A 758 1.51 -6.25 24.25
C LYS A 758 1.91 -7.59 24.88
N ILE A 759 2.94 -7.62 25.72
CA ILE A 759 3.38 -8.84 26.44
C ILE A 759 2.34 -9.22 27.49
N GLU A 760 1.84 -8.26 28.27
CA GLU A 760 0.75 -8.44 29.23
C GLU A 760 -0.49 -9.06 28.57
N PHE A 761 -0.90 -8.54 27.40
CA PHE A 761 -2.01 -9.13 26.66
C PHE A 761 -1.67 -10.52 26.09
N LEU A 762 -0.56 -10.68 25.38
CA LEU A 762 -0.24 -11.91 24.66
C LEU A 762 0.17 -13.08 25.58
N VAL A 763 0.97 -12.82 26.61
CA VAL A 763 1.43 -13.82 27.59
C VAL A 763 0.45 -13.92 28.76
N GLY A 764 0.05 -12.80 29.36
CA GLY A 764 -0.79 -12.80 30.56
C GLY A 764 -2.26 -13.13 30.28
N LYS A 765 -2.90 -12.42 29.35
CA LYS A 765 -4.34 -12.58 29.07
C LYS A 765 -4.64 -13.71 28.06
N VAL A 766 -3.86 -13.82 26.98
CA VAL A 766 -4.05 -14.84 25.91
C VAL A 766 -3.30 -16.15 26.20
N ARG A 767 -2.34 -16.16 27.15
CA ARG A 767 -1.54 -17.34 27.54
C ARG A 767 -0.71 -17.95 26.39
N LEU A 768 -0.07 -17.10 25.60
CA LEU A 768 0.91 -17.53 24.60
C LEU A 768 2.31 -17.68 25.22
N GLU A 769 2.92 -18.83 24.97
CA GLU A 769 4.32 -19.10 25.35
C GLU A 769 5.29 -18.06 24.77
N PRO A 770 6.23 -17.50 25.57
CA PRO A 770 7.23 -16.54 25.08
C PRO A 770 8.08 -17.10 23.92
N GLU A 771 8.42 -18.39 23.96
CA GLU A 771 9.05 -19.13 22.86
C GLU A 771 8.27 -19.03 21.54
N TYR A 772 6.93 -19.11 21.61
CA TYR A 772 6.06 -19.02 20.45
C TYR A 772 5.97 -17.59 19.92
N LEU A 773 6.00 -16.58 20.79
CA LEU A 773 6.10 -15.16 20.40
C LEU A 773 7.43 -14.86 19.68
N LEU A 774 8.54 -15.46 20.12
CA LEU A 774 9.86 -15.34 19.47
C LEU A 774 9.91 -16.06 18.11
N LYS A 775 9.15 -17.16 17.95
CA LYS A 775 8.93 -17.82 16.65
C LYS A 775 7.97 -17.02 15.75
N THR A 776 7.07 -16.20 16.32
CA THR A 776 6.04 -15.42 15.60
C THR A 776 6.07 -13.91 15.88
N PRO A 777 7.23 -13.22 15.75
CA PRO A 777 7.42 -11.83 16.19
C PRO A 777 6.46 -10.81 15.53
N LYS A 778 5.84 -11.19 14.41
CA LYS A 778 4.82 -10.42 13.69
C LYS A 778 3.61 -10.03 14.55
N LEU A 779 3.31 -10.77 15.63
CA LEU A 779 2.24 -10.40 16.55
C LEU A 779 2.43 -9.01 17.17
N PHE A 780 3.68 -8.60 17.43
CA PHE A 780 4.00 -7.28 17.96
C PHE A 780 3.67 -6.14 17.00
N THR A 781 3.60 -6.36 15.67
CA THR A 781 3.35 -5.28 14.69
C THR A 781 1.86 -5.00 14.43
N TYR A 782 0.94 -5.82 14.93
CA TYR A 782 -0.50 -5.54 14.85
C TYR A 782 -0.93 -4.50 15.91
N SER A 783 -2.00 -3.74 15.66
CA SER A 783 -2.59 -2.84 16.65
C SER A 783 -3.15 -3.63 17.85
N LEU A 784 -2.81 -3.20 19.07
CA LEU A 784 -3.23 -3.89 20.31
C LEU A 784 -4.75 -3.89 20.43
N GLU A 785 -5.37 -2.72 20.66
CA GLU A 785 -6.82 -2.55 20.73
C GLU A 785 -7.52 -3.06 19.45
N LYS A 786 -7.25 -2.39 18.32
CA LYS A 786 -8.04 -2.48 17.08
C LYS A 786 -7.87 -3.80 16.30
N ARG A 787 -7.08 -4.76 16.81
CA ARG A 787 -6.84 -6.04 16.13
C ARG A 787 -6.49 -7.20 17.05
N LEU A 788 -5.60 -7.04 18.03
CA LEU A 788 -5.30 -8.13 18.98
C LEU A 788 -6.48 -8.33 19.94
N VAL A 789 -6.82 -7.30 20.71
CA VAL A 789 -7.93 -7.31 21.68
C VAL A 789 -9.27 -7.47 20.97
N ALA A 790 -9.57 -6.61 19.97
CA ALA A 790 -10.85 -6.62 19.28
C ALA A 790 -11.22 -7.98 18.67
N ARG A 791 -10.27 -8.68 18.03
CA ARG A 791 -10.54 -10.00 17.42
C ARG A 791 -10.59 -11.12 18.45
N HIS A 792 -9.75 -11.08 19.47
CA HIS A 792 -9.78 -12.06 20.55
C HIS A 792 -11.10 -12.02 21.31
N TYR A 793 -11.59 -10.83 21.65
CA TYR A 793 -12.88 -10.64 22.30
C TYR A 793 -14.05 -11.18 21.44
N ILE A 794 -14.10 -10.86 20.15
CA ILE A 794 -15.13 -11.40 19.24
C ILE A 794 -15.11 -12.94 19.22
N VAL A 795 -13.93 -13.57 19.09
CA VAL A 795 -13.82 -15.03 19.11
C VAL A 795 -14.25 -15.63 20.46
N GLN A 796 -13.96 -14.96 21.58
CA GLN A 796 -14.44 -15.40 22.89
C GLN A 796 -15.97 -15.27 23.05
N VAL A 797 -16.59 -14.18 22.60
CA VAL A 797 -18.05 -14.00 22.64
C VAL A 797 -18.76 -15.11 21.85
N LEU A 798 -18.21 -15.49 20.69
CA LEU A 798 -18.71 -16.57 19.87
C LEU A 798 -18.52 -17.96 20.53
N ALA A 799 -17.37 -18.19 21.16
CA ALA A 799 -17.09 -19.42 21.89
C ALA A 799 -17.97 -19.57 23.16
N ALA A 800 -18.20 -18.47 23.89
CA ALA A 800 -19.09 -18.43 25.05
C ALA A 800 -20.55 -18.73 24.69
N LYS A 801 -20.98 -18.38 23.47
CA LYS A 801 -22.30 -18.73 22.91
C LYS A 801 -22.37 -20.14 22.29
N GLY A 802 -21.33 -20.97 22.44
CA GLY A 802 -21.39 -22.41 22.13
C GLY A 802 -21.57 -22.75 20.64
N LEU A 803 -21.19 -21.86 19.72
CA LEU A 803 -21.48 -22.00 18.30
C LEU A 803 -20.69 -23.17 17.66
N LYS A 804 -21.43 -24.21 17.23
CA LYS A 804 -20.88 -25.43 16.62
C LYS A 804 -19.94 -25.10 15.44
N GLY A 805 -18.69 -25.53 15.55
CA GLY A 805 -17.61 -25.25 14.59
C GLY A 805 -16.42 -24.55 15.24
N LEU A 806 -16.67 -23.68 16.22
CA LEU A 806 -15.62 -23.13 17.09
C LEU A 806 -15.36 -24.12 18.24
N LYS A 807 -14.33 -24.97 18.09
CA LYS A 807 -13.75 -25.67 19.24
C LYS A 807 -13.26 -24.63 20.26
N LYS A 808 -13.20 -24.98 21.55
CA LYS A 808 -12.67 -24.07 22.59
C LYS A 808 -11.23 -23.59 22.28
N ASP A 809 -10.50 -24.37 21.48
CA ASP A 809 -9.07 -24.27 21.26
C ASP A 809 -8.69 -23.73 19.87
N VAL A 810 -9.50 -22.84 19.25
CA VAL A 810 -9.11 -22.17 18.00
C VAL A 810 -7.83 -21.35 18.24
N PRO A 811 -6.66 -21.68 17.63
CA PRO A 811 -5.40 -21.06 18.03
C PRO A 811 -5.37 -19.57 17.69
N PHE A 812 -4.96 -18.72 18.64
CA PHE A 812 -5.00 -17.25 18.53
C PHE A 812 -4.46 -16.69 17.21
N CYS A 813 -3.32 -17.21 16.74
CA CYS A 813 -2.71 -16.81 15.48
C CYS A 813 -3.61 -17.02 14.25
N SER A 814 -4.45 -18.05 14.24
CA SER A 814 -5.27 -18.42 13.08
C SER A 814 -6.21 -17.29 12.63
N TYR A 815 -6.89 -16.63 13.58
CA TYR A 815 -7.83 -15.54 13.30
C TYR A 815 -7.19 -14.14 13.39
N VAL A 816 -6.23 -13.92 14.29
CA VAL A 816 -5.53 -12.63 14.42
C VAL A 816 -4.72 -12.29 13.17
N GLN A 817 -4.20 -13.28 12.44
CA GLN A 817 -3.41 -13.04 11.22
C GLN A 817 -4.25 -12.85 9.95
N LEU A 818 -5.55 -13.15 9.95
CA LEU A 818 -6.42 -13.04 8.76
C LEU A 818 -6.48 -11.62 8.16
N GLY A 819 -6.63 -11.54 6.84
CA GLY A 819 -7.05 -10.30 6.17
C GLY A 819 -8.39 -9.80 6.72
N GLU A 820 -8.64 -8.49 6.67
CA GLU A 820 -9.84 -7.90 7.31
C GLU A 820 -11.13 -8.48 6.75
N SER A 821 -11.26 -8.57 5.42
CA SER A 821 -12.40 -9.19 4.74
C SER A 821 -12.59 -10.67 5.09
N CYS A 822 -11.52 -11.41 5.38
CA CYS A 822 -11.63 -12.81 5.79
C CYS A 822 -12.06 -12.94 7.26
N PHE A 823 -11.63 -12.03 8.14
CA PHE A 823 -12.08 -12.04 9.53
C PHE A 823 -13.56 -11.64 9.63
N VAL A 824 -13.95 -10.55 8.96
CA VAL A 824 -15.36 -10.10 8.89
C VAL A 824 -16.24 -11.21 8.34
N LYS A 825 -15.93 -11.79 7.16
CA LYS A 825 -16.73 -12.88 6.59
C LYS A 825 -16.86 -14.09 7.53
N ASN A 826 -15.74 -14.54 8.11
CA ASN A 826 -15.69 -15.83 8.81
C ASN A 826 -16.09 -15.78 10.30
N PHE A 827 -16.08 -14.59 10.93
CA PHE A 827 -16.37 -14.44 12.36
C PHE A 827 -17.47 -13.41 12.65
N ILE A 828 -17.93 -12.62 11.67
CA ILE A 828 -18.96 -11.61 11.86
C ILE A 828 -20.15 -11.92 10.94
N ASP A 829 -19.99 -11.84 9.62
CA ASP A 829 -21.08 -12.05 8.65
C ASP A 829 -21.75 -13.44 8.80
N GLN A 830 -20.97 -14.46 9.17
CA GLN A 830 -21.46 -15.84 9.43
C GLN A 830 -22.18 -16.02 10.76
N HIS A 831 -22.10 -15.05 11.68
CA HIS A 831 -22.61 -15.15 13.04
C HIS A 831 -23.54 -14.01 13.47
N GLU A 832 -23.65 -12.94 12.68
CA GLU A 832 -24.55 -11.79 12.94
C GLU A 832 -26.01 -12.22 13.17
N ASN A 833 -26.49 -13.23 12.44
CA ASN A 833 -27.84 -13.80 12.60
C ASN A 833 -28.05 -14.53 13.95
N VAL A 834 -26.98 -14.88 14.67
CA VAL A 834 -27.00 -15.61 15.96
C VAL A 834 -26.48 -14.73 17.11
N VAL A 835 -25.75 -13.66 16.76
CA VAL A 835 -25.27 -12.61 17.66
C VAL A 835 -25.56 -11.25 17.00
N PRO A 836 -26.81 -10.75 17.08
CA PRO A 836 -27.16 -9.46 16.49
C PRO A 836 -26.34 -8.31 17.12
N GLY A 837 -25.84 -7.40 16.29
CA GLY A 837 -24.99 -6.28 16.70
C GLY A 837 -23.51 -6.62 16.80
N LEU A 838 -23.06 -7.78 16.31
CA LEU A 838 -21.66 -8.22 16.39
C LEU A 838 -20.75 -7.36 15.49
N SER A 839 -21.24 -6.97 14.31
CA SER A 839 -20.58 -6.03 13.40
C SER A 839 -20.40 -4.66 14.04
N ASP A 840 -21.44 -4.13 14.69
CA ASP A 840 -21.38 -2.84 15.39
C ASP A 840 -20.47 -2.89 16.63
N ALA A 841 -20.51 -3.99 17.40
CA ALA A 841 -19.59 -4.21 18.51
C ALA A 841 -18.12 -4.27 18.02
N TYR A 842 -17.83 -4.95 16.91
CA TYR A 842 -16.50 -4.97 16.32
C TYR A 842 -16.09 -3.61 15.74
N ALA A 843 -17.01 -2.84 15.16
CA ALA A 843 -16.77 -1.48 14.70
C ALA A 843 -16.44 -0.54 15.87
N ALA A 844 -17.17 -0.64 16.98
CA ALA A 844 -16.91 0.09 18.22
C ALA A 844 -15.53 -0.25 18.80
N LEU A 845 -15.19 -1.55 18.92
CA LEU A 845 -13.88 -2.03 19.36
C LEU A 845 -12.75 -1.51 18.45
N ARG A 846 -12.95 -1.50 17.12
CA ARG A 846 -11.98 -0.94 16.16
C ARG A 846 -11.90 0.60 16.21
N ALA A 847 -12.92 1.29 16.71
CA ALA A 847 -12.88 2.71 17.02
C ALA A 847 -12.17 3.02 18.36
N GLY A 848 -11.90 2.00 19.20
CA GLY A 848 -11.34 2.16 20.54
C GLY A 848 -12.41 2.26 21.65
N LYS A 849 -13.69 2.09 21.32
CA LYS A 849 -14.78 1.99 22.29
C LYS A 849 -14.88 0.54 22.76
N VAL A 850 -14.16 0.21 23.83
CA VAL A 850 -14.22 -1.11 24.47
C VAL A 850 -15.46 -1.15 25.40
N PRO A 851 -16.35 -2.15 25.29
CA PRO A 851 -17.47 -2.31 26.22
C PRO A 851 -16.99 -2.51 27.67
N PRO A 852 -17.72 -2.02 28.69
CA PRO A 852 -17.36 -2.23 30.10
C PRO A 852 -17.39 -3.72 30.49
N GLU A 853 -18.18 -4.52 29.78
CA GLU A 853 -18.30 -5.98 29.94
C GLU A 853 -17.13 -6.76 29.30
N CYS A 854 -16.13 -6.08 28.73
CA CYS A 854 -14.95 -6.72 28.15
C CYS A 854 -13.93 -7.11 29.24
N PRO A 855 -13.61 -8.40 29.45
CA PRO A 855 -12.64 -8.85 30.47
C PRO A 855 -11.18 -8.45 30.20
N TYR A 856 -10.95 -7.63 29.18
CA TYR A 856 -9.65 -7.21 28.63
C TYR A 856 -9.57 -5.69 28.47
N SER A 857 -10.42 -4.92 29.17
CA SER A 857 -10.29 -3.47 29.19
C SER A 857 -9.08 -3.05 30.04
N LEU A 858 -8.01 -2.63 29.37
CA LEU A 858 -6.78 -2.12 29.99
C LEU A 858 -7.05 -0.95 30.96
N THR A 859 -8.18 -0.27 30.84
CA THR A 859 -8.63 0.79 31.76
C THR A 859 -8.95 0.32 33.17
N ALA A 860 -9.36 -0.94 33.36
CA ALA A 860 -9.54 -1.54 34.68
C ALA A 860 -8.21 -2.12 35.18
N ASP A 861 -7.61 -3.03 34.42
CA ASP A 861 -6.38 -3.74 34.80
C ASP A 861 -5.20 -2.79 35.07
N ALA A 862 -5.03 -1.71 34.29
CA ALA A 862 -3.95 -0.75 34.54
C ALA A 862 -4.12 -0.01 35.87
N MET A 863 -5.35 0.16 36.39
CA MET A 863 -5.57 0.70 37.73
C MET A 863 -5.13 -0.32 38.78
N THR A 864 -5.50 -1.60 38.62
CA THR A 864 -5.13 -2.71 39.50
C THR A 864 -3.61 -2.94 39.54
N CYS A 865 -2.94 -2.95 38.39
CA CYS A 865 -1.49 -3.09 38.29
C CYS A 865 -0.74 -1.87 38.84
N PHE A 866 -1.31 -0.66 38.72
CA PHE A 866 -0.77 0.54 39.37
C PHE A 866 -0.87 0.43 40.90
N LEU A 867 -1.96 -0.14 41.42
CA LEU A 867 -2.17 -0.33 42.86
C LEU A 867 -1.31 -1.46 43.46
N ASN A 868 -1.06 -2.53 42.71
CA ASN A 868 -0.15 -3.61 43.10
C ASN A 868 1.33 -3.19 43.22
N HIS A 869 1.68 -1.94 42.84
CA HIS A 869 3.00 -1.35 43.10
C HIS A 869 3.09 -0.59 44.43
N TYR A 870 1.97 -0.36 45.15
CA TYR A 870 1.98 0.32 46.45
C TYR A 870 2.09 -0.69 47.59
N SER A 871 2.98 -0.40 48.54
CA SER A 871 3.11 -1.14 49.79
C SER A 871 1.85 -1.04 50.66
N PRO A 872 1.63 -1.97 51.61
CA PRO A 872 0.46 -1.95 52.49
C PRO A 872 0.26 -0.60 53.21
N VAL A 873 1.36 0.01 53.67
CA VAL A 873 1.36 1.32 54.34
C VAL A 873 0.87 2.45 53.41
N GLN A 874 1.21 2.40 52.13
CA GLN A 874 0.74 3.39 51.14
C GLN A 874 -0.74 3.19 50.80
N MET A 875 -1.22 1.95 50.75
CA MET A 875 -2.64 1.63 50.56
C MET A 875 -3.49 2.08 51.77
N GLU A 876 -3.01 1.82 52.98
CA GLU A 876 -3.61 2.27 54.24
C GLU A 876 -3.64 3.82 54.32
N LEU A 877 -2.56 4.49 53.91
CA LEU A 877 -2.51 5.95 53.80
C LEU A 877 -3.52 6.48 52.76
N LEU A 878 -3.75 5.77 51.66
CA LEU A 878 -4.79 6.08 50.68
C LEU A 878 -6.19 5.97 51.30
N SER A 879 -6.49 4.85 51.96
CA SER A 879 -7.77 4.58 52.64
C SER A 879 -8.07 5.68 53.68
N SER A 880 -7.09 5.98 54.54
CA SER A 880 -7.12 7.05 55.55
C SER A 880 -7.37 8.45 54.95
N THR A 881 -6.94 8.70 53.70
CA THR A 881 -7.04 10.00 53.02
C THR A 881 -8.31 10.12 52.13
N LEU A 882 -8.94 8.99 51.83
CA LEU A 882 -10.23 8.91 51.14
C LEU A 882 -11.41 8.86 52.13
N GLY A 883 -11.22 8.28 53.31
CA GLY A 883 -12.23 8.21 54.37
C GLY A 883 -13.14 6.97 54.26
N CYS A 884 -12.66 5.90 53.62
CA CYS A 884 -13.37 4.65 53.44
C CYS A 884 -12.53 3.47 53.95
N SER A 885 -13.17 2.31 54.17
CA SER A 885 -12.47 1.06 54.48
C SER A 885 -11.63 0.55 53.29
N MET A 886 -10.70 -0.35 53.58
CA MET A 886 -9.84 -0.98 52.56
C MET A 886 -10.64 -1.80 51.54
N ASP A 887 -11.76 -2.41 51.94
CA ASP A 887 -12.56 -3.24 51.06
C ASP A 887 -13.59 -2.44 50.25
N GLU A 888 -14.12 -1.33 50.77
CA GLU A 888 -14.84 -0.34 49.95
C GLU A 888 -13.90 0.30 48.92
N LEU A 889 -12.65 0.61 49.29
CA LEU A 889 -11.64 1.14 48.38
C LEU A 889 -11.38 0.15 47.24
N ARG A 890 -11.14 -1.13 47.55
CA ARG A 890 -11.00 -2.21 46.56
C ARG A 890 -12.25 -2.35 45.69
N TYR A 891 -13.44 -2.37 46.29
CA TYR A 891 -14.71 -2.55 45.59
C TYR A 891 -15.00 -1.42 44.60
N ALA A 892 -14.87 -0.16 45.03
CA ALA A 892 -15.11 1.01 44.19
C ALA A 892 -14.13 1.09 43.00
N ILE A 893 -12.88 0.66 43.21
CA ILE A 893 -11.87 0.59 42.15
C ILE A 893 -12.18 -0.53 41.14
N CYS A 894 -12.67 -1.69 41.61
CA CYS A 894 -13.00 -2.84 40.75
C CYS A 894 -14.38 -2.77 40.07
N LYS A 895 -15.33 -1.96 40.57
CA LYS A 895 -16.73 -1.93 40.09
C LYS A 895 -17.19 -0.55 39.57
N SER A 896 -17.04 0.53 40.35
CA SER A 896 -17.37 1.90 39.91
C SER A 896 -16.89 2.96 40.92
N PRO A 897 -16.23 4.06 40.47
CA PRO A 897 -15.88 5.20 41.33
C PRO A 897 -17.07 5.85 42.05
N GLN A 898 -18.28 5.71 41.52
CA GLN A 898 -19.49 6.33 42.05
C GLN A 898 -19.88 5.83 43.46
N VAL A 899 -19.43 4.62 43.83
CA VAL A 899 -19.68 4.02 45.17
C VAL A 899 -19.10 4.89 46.29
N LEU A 900 -18.03 5.66 46.03
CA LEU A 900 -17.41 6.57 47.01
C LEU A 900 -17.90 8.03 46.88
N GLY A 901 -18.97 8.30 46.11
CA GLY A 901 -19.52 9.64 45.92
C GLY A 901 -18.59 10.64 45.20
N PHE A 902 -17.45 10.20 44.66
CA PHE A 902 -16.51 11.05 43.93
C PHE A 902 -16.73 10.99 42.42
N SER A 903 -16.62 12.14 41.74
CA SER A 903 -16.43 12.14 40.29
C SER A 903 -15.08 11.52 39.93
N GLU A 904 -15.01 10.84 38.79
CA GLU A 904 -13.80 10.14 38.34
C GLU A 904 -12.58 11.09 38.26
N THR A 905 -12.80 12.34 37.83
CA THR A 905 -11.77 13.39 37.79
C THR A 905 -11.24 13.74 39.18
N LYS A 906 -12.12 13.83 40.19
CA LYS A 906 -11.77 14.17 41.58
C LYS A 906 -11.05 13.00 42.28
N LEU A 907 -11.46 11.76 41.99
CA LEU A 907 -10.77 10.55 42.46
C LEU A 907 -9.37 10.42 41.84
N ARG A 908 -9.25 10.54 40.50
CA ARG A 908 -7.95 10.53 39.79
C ARG A 908 -7.02 11.66 40.28
N ALA A 909 -7.55 12.82 40.65
CA ALA A 909 -6.77 13.92 41.23
C ALA A 909 -6.24 13.58 42.64
N LYS A 910 -7.08 13.05 43.54
CA LYS A 910 -6.65 12.58 44.88
C LYS A 910 -5.57 11.49 44.77
N ILE A 911 -5.76 10.47 43.92
CA ILE A 911 -4.80 9.39 43.71
C ILE A 911 -3.44 9.93 43.25
N ARG A 912 -3.41 10.90 42.32
CA ARG A 912 -2.16 11.56 41.89
C ARG A 912 -1.48 12.34 43.01
N ALA A 913 -2.24 13.03 43.87
CA ALA A 913 -1.67 13.74 45.01
C ALA A 913 -1.04 12.76 46.02
N CYS A 914 -1.71 11.65 46.33
CA CYS A 914 -1.16 10.59 47.17
C CYS A 914 0.10 9.93 46.55
N ALA A 915 0.10 9.67 45.24
CA ALA A 915 1.27 9.13 44.53
C ALA A 915 2.48 10.08 44.58
N LEU A 916 2.27 11.39 44.43
CA LEU A 916 3.34 12.39 44.54
C LEU A 916 3.89 12.49 45.97
N LEU A 917 3.03 12.40 46.99
CA LEU A 917 3.45 12.34 48.39
C LEU A 917 4.27 11.06 48.70
N ALA A 918 3.81 9.90 48.23
CA ALA A 918 4.52 8.63 48.38
C ALA A 918 5.91 8.67 47.73
N PHE A 919 6.00 9.14 46.48
CA PHE A 919 7.27 9.28 45.76
C PHE A 919 8.22 10.30 46.40
N SER A 920 7.69 11.35 47.05
CA SER A 920 8.48 12.31 47.80
C SER A 920 8.98 11.79 49.15
N LEU A 921 8.33 10.77 49.72
CA LEU A 921 8.77 10.08 50.93
C LEU A 921 9.85 9.03 50.59
N GLU A 922 9.67 8.24 49.53
CA GLU A 922 10.65 7.23 49.09
C GLU A 922 11.99 7.85 48.68
N LYS A 923 12.01 9.07 48.14
CA LYS A 923 13.23 9.77 47.74
C LYS A 923 14.04 10.41 48.88
N ARG A 924 13.55 10.38 50.12
CA ARG A 924 14.34 10.73 51.31
C ARG A 924 14.47 9.48 52.16
N LEU A 925 15.70 8.97 52.31
CA LEU A 925 16.00 7.81 53.16
C LEU A 925 15.78 8.18 54.64
N VAL A 926 14.54 8.00 55.11
CA VAL A 926 14.10 8.35 56.46
C VAL A 926 13.77 7.06 57.23
N PRO A 927 14.46 6.78 58.36
CA PRO A 927 14.18 5.59 59.18
C PRO A 927 12.76 5.57 59.78
N ARG A 928 12.25 4.37 60.05
CA ARG A 928 10.85 4.10 60.44
C ARG A 928 10.32 4.93 61.64
N HIS A 929 11.17 5.42 62.54
CA HIS A 929 10.73 6.19 63.71
C HIS A 929 10.10 7.55 63.35
N TYR A 930 10.46 8.18 62.22
CA TYR A 930 9.88 9.47 61.80
C TYR A 930 8.44 9.38 61.26
N VAL A 931 7.87 8.19 61.10
CA VAL A 931 6.48 8.02 60.63
C VAL A 931 5.47 8.63 61.62
N ALA A 932 5.78 8.62 62.92
CA ALA A 932 4.97 9.28 63.94
C ALA A 932 4.96 10.82 63.78
N GLU A 933 6.13 11.42 63.50
CA GLU A 933 6.22 12.87 63.25
C GLU A 933 5.53 13.28 61.94
N ALA A 934 5.61 12.44 60.90
CA ALA A 934 4.86 12.67 59.66
C ALA A 934 3.34 12.69 59.90
N LEU A 935 2.83 11.92 60.86
CA LEU A 935 1.43 11.97 61.30
C LEU A 935 1.11 13.21 62.15
N ALA A 936 2.05 13.69 62.99
CA ALA A 936 1.91 14.98 63.67
C ALA A 936 1.85 16.15 62.68
N VAL A 937 2.69 16.14 61.63
CA VAL A 937 2.65 17.09 60.51
C VAL A 937 1.33 16.99 59.73
N LYS A 938 0.76 15.78 59.57
CA LYS A 938 -0.60 15.58 58.99
C LYS A 938 -1.67 16.30 59.83
N GLY A 939 -1.49 16.39 61.15
CA GLY A 939 -2.33 17.20 62.06
C GLY A 939 -2.19 18.72 61.82
N LEU A 940 -0.95 19.22 61.73
CA LEU A 940 -0.68 20.63 61.41
C LEU A 940 -1.22 21.04 60.03
N ILE A 941 -1.05 20.19 59.01
CA ILE A 941 -1.60 20.43 57.66
C ILE A 941 -3.13 20.44 57.68
N ARG A 942 -3.79 19.56 58.46
CA ARG A 942 -5.24 19.64 58.66
C ARG A 942 -5.65 20.99 59.27
N LYS A 943 -4.92 21.47 60.29
CA LYS A 943 -5.19 22.73 60.98
C LYS A 943 -5.00 23.95 60.06
N ALA A 944 -3.94 23.94 59.24
CA ALA A 944 -3.70 24.96 58.22
C ALA A 944 -4.79 24.98 57.12
N LEU A 945 -5.21 23.81 56.63
CA LEU A 945 -6.28 23.71 55.63
C LEU A 945 -7.66 24.11 56.18
N SER A 946 -7.94 23.87 57.48
CA SER A 946 -9.15 24.41 58.12
C SER A 946 -9.13 25.92 58.30
N MET A 947 -7.95 26.56 58.29
CA MET A 947 -7.81 28.02 58.38
C MET A 947 -7.82 28.72 57.00
N SER A 948 -7.72 27.99 55.89
CA SER A 948 -7.66 28.62 54.54
C SER A 948 -9.05 28.94 53.93
N HIS A 949 -10.12 29.00 54.72
CA HIS A 949 -11.42 29.56 54.29
C HIS A 949 -11.42 31.10 54.35
N GLY A 950 -10.43 31.72 53.70
CA GLY A 950 -10.29 33.18 53.63
C GLY A 950 -8.88 33.61 53.19
N GLY A 951 -8.70 33.92 51.91
CA GLY A 951 -7.45 34.46 51.37
C GLY A 951 -6.72 33.54 50.37
N LYS A 952 -5.95 34.15 49.47
CA LYS A 952 -5.13 33.45 48.46
C LYS A 952 -3.81 32.97 49.10
N PRO A 953 -3.34 31.75 48.80
CA PRO A 953 -1.93 31.39 48.99
C PRO A 953 -1.09 31.95 47.83
N THR A 954 -0.04 32.68 48.15
CA THR A 954 1.13 32.89 47.27
C THR A 954 2.21 31.86 47.59
N THR A 955 3.07 31.57 46.60
CA THR A 955 4.22 30.64 46.64
C THR A 955 3.89 29.20 47.04
#